data_AF-A0A2L1UIV5-F1
#
_entry.id   AF-A0A2L1UIV5-F1
#
_cell.length_a   1.000
_cell.length_b   1.000
_cell.length_c   1.000
_cell.angle_alpha   90.00
_cell.angle_beta   90.00
_cell.angle_gamma   90.00
#
_symmetry.space_group_name_H-M   'P 1'
#
loop_
_entity.id
_entity.type
_entity.pdbx_description
1 polymer ?
#
loop_
_entity_poly.entity_id
_entity_poly.type
_entity_poly.pdbx_seq_one_letter_code
_entity_poly.pdbx_strand_id
1 'polypeptide(L)'
;MYKRIIVAVAGALFTLLALLAAIITDLYDRDFPQAIGVESRLSLNFSESGFSVTEAFATLEELDARWDLGLVKVAPDLDRDGDGQIFVALNDGDLPAEFTWFGGDGVGKIVGKDRLAASYPNGFYLVTGENAHLGEFEDALKSTGVKVGRRDVSIFDNLEFVVRERGFAAAVLASFALIAALALFWLSLRARGRALRVLGGCPTVRIQVQDLAGFGGLLLVSAGAVALAAAGYVGVFHGWMYVGTFLKALVSLQVAVIAVSLLAALVMSASAWPSATMLATRQPAVKSLRSAAIVIQALTFLLVVAAAGPAWSAYKHSSAMAAEMAQWKQLADQAAIVFATDVDEMDHMEPLIGELVKDAESLDTVALSYTYTQEMSMPVDFGEYSAISFVNQRWLDLVTKGAPQPAVTSIPYHSIPEGLVRMVREEAELLSRKKLSEELLAQFQFLRPVDGFRMPVAQGGGGERLHFMDDVLLVVVPSLYDTYNDSSLTSMISGSNVVFTGVTATQQLLERHGLDVQALRDRGLKGELKVVYIAEEGILHAQFAAYVVWLQNLALVALVVAFTVAAAISALITALLQAKRDFPLRVAGRSWVRILQSRVAKELLAGLGLVGVVVVFQRPDAIGAVLVAAAYGLLVVSLSHLFAARWCFDSVSRRRI
;
A
#
# COMPACT_ATOMS: atom_id res chain seq x y z
N MET A 1 36.93 -14.21 12.00
CA MET A 1 36.33 -13.89 10.68
C MET A 1 34.87 -14.31 10.60
N TYR A 2 34.52 -15.60 10.71
CA TYR A 2 33.13 -16.06 10.52
C TYR A 2 32.08 -15.51 11.51
N LYS A 3 32.43 -15.35 12.80
CA LYS A 3 31.55 -14.68 13.78
C LYS A 3 31.21 -13.24 13.34
N ARG A 4 32.16 -12.53 12.70
CA ARG A 4 31.95 -11.17 12.22
C ARG A 4 30.97 -11.13 11.04
N ILE A 5 31.02 -12.14 10.16
CA ILE A 5 30.07 -12.26 9.03
C ILE A 5 28.65 -12.49 9.57
N ILE A 6 28.49 -13.37 10.56
CA ILE A 6 27.17 -13.62 11.18
C ILE A 6 26.65 -12.36 11.86
N VAL A 7 27.49 -11.68 12.64
CA VAL A 7 27.10 -10.42 13.31
C VAL A 7 26.73 -9.34 12.30
N ALA A 8 27.45 -9.24 11.17
CA ALA A 8 27.15 -8.27 10.12
C ALA A 8 25.83 -8.58 9.40
N VAL A 9 25.60 -9.83 8.99
CA VAL A 9 24.36 -10.24 8.31
C VAL A 9 23.16 -10.19 9.25
N ALA A 10 23.32 -10.66 10.49
CA ALA A 10 22.29 -10.53 11.51
C ALA A 10 22.03 -9.06 11.86
N GLY A 11 23.07 -8.23 11.92
CA GLY A 11 22.94 -6.78 12.08
C GLY A 11 22.07 -6.18 10.98
N ALA A 12 22.36 -6.47 9.70
CA ALA A 12 21.54 -6.01 8.58
C ALA A 12 20.08 -6.49 8.66
N LEU A 13 19.85 -7.75 9.04
CA LEU A 13 18.50 -8.27 9.29
C LEU A 13 17.78 -7.50 10.40
N PHE A 14 18.43 -7.31 11.55
CA PHE A 14 17.82 -6.59 12.66
C PHE A 14 17.62 -5.11 12.36
N THR A 15 18.48 -4.48 11.53
CA THR A 15 18.25 -3.13 11.01
C THR A 15 17.02 -3.08 10.11
N LEU A 16 16.81 -4.09 9.26
CA LEU A 16 15.59 -4.18 8.46
C LEU A 16 14.34 -4.38 9.33
N LEU A 17 14.44 -5.15 10.42
CA LEU A 17 13.35 -5.26 11.40
C LEU A 17 13.13 -3.95 12.18
N ALA A 18 14.18 -3.16 12.41
CA ALA A 18 14.05 -1.82 13.01
C ALA A 18 13.34 -0.85 12.06
N LEU A 19 13.63 -0.91 10.76
CA LEU A 19 12.86 -0.16 9.76
C LEU A 19 11.39 -0.61 9.73
N LEU A 20 11.14 -1.92 9.75
CA LEU A 20 9.78 -2.45 9.81
C LEU A 20 9.05 -2.01 11.08
N ALA A 21 9.74 -2.03 12.22
CA ALA A 21 9.19 -1.54 13.48
C ALA A 21 8.89 -0.04 13.45
N ALA A 22 9.71 0.76 12.75
CA ALA A 22 9.46 2.18 12.54
C ALA A 22 8.20 2.40 11.69
N ILE A 23 8.04 1.65 10.59
CA ILE A 23 6.81 1.70 9.76
C ILE A 23 5.59 1.29 10.57
N ILE A 24 5.69 0.21 11.37
CA ILE A 24 4.58 -0.23 12.24
C ILE A 24 4.26 0.84 13.28
N THR A 25 5.28 1.49 13.85
CA THR A 25 5.09 2.56 14.84
C THR A 25 4.45 3.79 14.20
N ASP A 26 4.86 4.13 12.98
CA ASP A 26 4.28 5.24 12.22
C ASP A 26 2.80 4.99 11.87
N LEU A 27 2.48 3.81 11.32
CA LEU A 27 1.09 3.43 11.03
C LEU A 27 0.25 3.37 12.32
N TYR A 28 0.82 2.83 13.38
CA TYR A 28 0.17 2.78 14.69
C TYR A 28 -0.09 4.19 15.23
N ASP A 29 0.86 5.10 15.12
CA ASP A 29 0.72 6.48 15.60
C ASP A 29 -0.19 7.34 14.71
N ARG A 30 -0.30 7.02 13.42
CA ARG A 30 -1.32 7.63 12.54
C ARG A 30 -2.73 7.18 12.89
N ASP A 31 -2.89 5.91 13.24
CA ASP A 31 -4.20 5.36 13.64
C ASP A 31 -4.57 5.73 15.07
N PHE A 32 -3.58 5.85 15.96
CA PHE A 32 -3.71 6.17 17.39
C PHE A 32 -2.61 7.16 17.82
N PRO A 33 -2.76 8.46 17.49
CA PRO A 33 -1.75 9.46 17.83
C PRO A 33 -1.51 9.58 19.34
N GLN A 34 -0.32 9.15 19.78
CA GLN A 34 0.01 9.11 21.20
C GLN A 34 0.14 10.51 21.81
N ALA A 35 0.45 11.52 20.99
CA ALA A 35 0.63 12.90 21.44
C ALA A 35 -0.65 13.55 21.98
N ILE A 36 -1.81 13.03 21.58
CA ILE A 36 -3.13 13.53 21.99
C ILE A 36 -3.91 12.48 22.81
N GLY A 37 -3.24 11.40 23.25
CA GLY A 37 -3.80 10.42 24.17
C GLY A 37 -4.84 9.47 23.57
N VAL A 38 -4.83 9.22 22.25
CA VAL A 38 -5.84 8.33 21.65
C VAL A 38 -5.68 6.88 22.10
N GLU A 39 -6.74 6.31 22.65
CA GLU A 39 -6.80 4.92 23.07
C GLU A 39 -7.78 4.07 22.24
N SER A 40 -8.78 4.70 21.62
CA SER A 40 -9.78 4.04 20.78
C SER A 40 -10.08 4.84 19.53
N ARG A 41 -10.38 4.13 18.43
CA ARG A 41 -10.81 4.71 17.16
C ARG A 41 -12.15 4.13 16.75
N LEU A 42 -13.04 5.00 16.30
CA LEU A 42 -14.37 4.70 15.82
C LEU A 42 -14.43 4.96 14.31
N SER A 43 -14.95 4.00 13.57
CA SER A 43 -15.37 4.15 12.18
C SER A 43 -16.88 4.30 12.17
N LEU A 44 -17.35 5.47 11.76
CA LEU A 44 -18.77 5.79 11.75
C LEU A 44 -19.24 5.93 10.30
N ASN A 45 -20.34 5.25 9.98
CA ASN A 45 -21.01 5.36 8.69
C ASN A 45 -22.51 5.59 8.92
N PHE A 46 -22.94 6.78 8.53
CA PHE A 46 -24.30 7.31 8.67
C PHE A 46 -25.17 7.06 7.44
N SER A 47 -24.66 6.44 6.37
CA SER A 47 -25.38 6.25 5.10
C SER A 47 -26.71 5.51 5.23
N GLU A 48 -26.91 4.71 6.29
CA GLU A 48 -28.15 3.96 6.56
C GLU A 48 -28.97 4.51 7.75
N SER A 49 -28.48 5.56 8.41
CA SER A 49 -29.03 6.05 9.69
C SER A 49 -30.22 7.01 9.56
N GLY A 50 -30.54 7.45 8.34
CA GLY A 50 -31.60 8.44 8.10
C GLY A 50 -31.30 9.86 8.59
N PHE A 51 -30.17 10.08 9.27
CA PHE A 51 -29.75 11.41 9.73
C PHE A 51 -29.34 12.33 8.60
N SER A 52 -29.69 13.62 8.73
CA SER A 52 -29.01 14.66 7.97
C SER A 52 -27.55 14.82 8.45
N VAL A 53 -26.70 15.45 7.64
CA VAL A 53 -25.31 15.70 8.07
C VAL A 53 -25.27 16.61 9.31
N THR A 54 -26.17 17.58 9.40
CA THR A 54 -26.28 18.50 10.55
C THR A 54 -26.71 17.74 11.80
N GLU A 55 -27.74 16.90 11.68
CA GLU A 55 -28.24 16.05 12.77
C GLU A 55 -27.18 15.06 13.26
N ALA A 56 -26.42 14.46 12.32
CA ALA A 56 -25.34 13.54 12.66
C ALA A 56 -24.25 14.23 13.50
N PHE A 57 -23.78 15.41 13.10
CA PHE A 57 -22.79 16.15 13.89
C PHE A 57 -23.34 16.63 15.24
N ALA A 58 -24.58 17.13 15.28
CA ALA A 58 -25.21 17.55 16.53
C ALA A 58 -25.38 16.37 17.51
N THR A 59 -25.78 15.20 17.00
CA THR A 59 -25.89 13.96 17.80
C THR A 59 -24.52 13.55 18.32
N LEU A 60 -23.47 13.59 17.48
CA LEU A 60 -22.11 13.28 17.91
C LEU A 60 -21.61 14.26 18.97
N GLU A 61 -21.89 15.55 18.85
CA GLU A 61 -21.52 16.58 19.81
C GLU A 61 -22.20 16.35 21.18
N GLU A 62 -23.51 16.07 21.17
CA GLU A 62 -24.28 15.79 22.40
C GLU A 62 -23.76 14.53 23.10
N LEU A 63 -23.54 13.45 22.35
CA LEU A 63 -23.08 12.19 22.90
C LEU A 63 -21.63 12.28 23.40
N ASP A 64 -20.76 13.00 22.69
CA ASP A 64 -19.39 13.28 23.11
C ASP A 64 -19.35 14.06 24.43
N ALA A 65 -20.12 15.14 24.53
CA ALA A 65 -20.20 15.96 25.74
C ALA A 65 -20.84 15.21 26.92
N ARG A 66 -21.82 14.35 26.66
CA ARG A 66 -22.51 13.56 27.69
C ARG A 66 -21.60 12.54 28.37
N TRP A 67 -20.66 11.97 27.61
CA TRP A 67 -19.81 10.86 28.07
C TRP A 67 -18.32 11.22 28.15
N ASP A 68 -17.98 12.48 27.93
CA ASP A 68 -16.62 13.03 28.00
C ASP A 68 -15.60 12.22 27.17
N LEU A 69 -15.99 11.86 25.94
CA LEU A 69 -15.21 10.99 25.07
C LEU A 69 -14.05 11.73 24.39
N GLY A 70 -14.11 13.06 24.31
CA GLY A 70 -13.11 13.88 23.62
C GLY A 70 -12.97 13.46 22.15
N LEU A 71 -14.08 13.42 21.41
CA LEU A 71 -14.11 12.96 20.03
C LEU A 71 -13.40 13.95 19.09
N VAL A 72 -12.47 13.41 18.31
CA VAL A 72 -11.69 14.15 17.33
C VAL A 72 -11.84 13.49 15.96
N LYS A 73 -12.43 14.18 14.98
CA LYS A 73 -12.54 13.67 13.61
C LYS A 73 -11.23 13.88 12.86
N VAL A 74 -10.77 12.84 12.16
CA VAL A 74 -9.64 12.95 11.22
C VAL A 74 -10.13 13.47 9.87
N ALA A 75 -9.53 14.55 9.37
CA ALA A 75 -9.79 15.13 8.06
C ALA A 75 -8.46 15.57 7.39
N PRO A 76 -8.41 15.74 6.06
CA PRO A 76 -7.23 16.27 5.39
C PRO A 76 -7.15 17.81 5.50
N ASP A 77 -5.92 18.31 5.55
CA ASP A 77 -5.64 19.73 5.40
C ASP A 77 -5.86 20.12 3.93
N LEU A 78 -6.87 20.96 3.68
CA LEU A 78 -7.20 21.42 2.33
C LEU A 78 -6.56 22.77 2.00
N ASP A 79 -5.84 23.39 2.96
CA ASP A 79 -5.09 24.61 2.69
C ASP A 79 -3.82 24.30 1.89
N ARG A 80 -3.65 25.06 0.78
CA ARG A 80 -2.60 25.19 -0.26
C ARG A 80 -1.50 24.14 -0.52
N ASP A 81 -1.14 23.25 0.40
CA ASP A 81 -0.14 22.20 0.21
C ASP A 81 -0.69 20.76 0.33
N GLY A 82 -1.90 20.55 0.89
CA GLY A 82 -2.69 19.32 0.74
C GLY A 82 -2.08 18.02 1.27
N ASP A 83 -0.93 18.09 1.96
CA ASP A 83 -0.19 16.93 2.48
C ASP A 83 -0.51 16.62 3.94
N GLY A 84 -1.11 17.58 4.67
CA GLY A 84 -1.38 17.47 6.10
C GLY A 84 -2.68 16.72 6.43
N GLN A 85 -2.74 16.17 7.64
CA GLN A 85 -3.98 15.75 8.29
C GLN A 85 -4.29 16.77 9.39
N ILE A 86 -5.56 17.17 9.47
CA ILE A 86 -6.10 18.01 10.53
C ILE A 86 -7.02 17.16 11.42
N PHE A 87 -7.01 17.49 12.69
CA PHE A 87 -7.72 16.79 13.74
C PHE A 87 -8.78 17.73 14.27
N VAL A 88 -10.04 17.46 13.98
CA VAL A 88 -11.12 18.39 14.29
C VAL A 88 -11.80 17.97 15.59
N ALA A 89 -11.63 18.75 16.64
CA ALA A 89 -12.29 18.51 17.92
C ALA A 89 -13.80 18.85 17.80
N LEU A 90 -14.67 17.94 18.22
CA LEU A 90 -16.12 18.16 18.21
C LEU A 90 -16.57 19.11 19.32
N ASN A 91 -15.98 18.95 20.51
CA ASN A 91 -16.18 19.82 21.67
C ASN A 91 -14.88 20.50 22.09
N ASP A 92 -14.99 21.62 22.81
CA ASP A 92 -13.84 22.31 23.39
C ASP A 92 -13.20 21.42 24.48
N GLY A 93 -11.89 21.17 24.36
CA GLY A 93 -11.13 20.35 25.30
C GLY A 93 -9.68 20.81 25.45
N ASP A 94 -8.96 20.24 26.41
CA ASP A 94 -7.55 20.54 26.72
C ASP A 94 -6.58 19.85 25.73
N LEU A 95 -6.84 20.01 24.44
CA LEU A 95 -6.01 19.47 23.36
C LEU A 95 -4.99 20.52 22.88
N PRO A 96 -3.74 20.12 22.55
CA PRO A 96 -2.74 21.05 22.05
C PRO A 96 -3.11 21.56 20.65
N ALA A 97 -2.87 22.84 20.36
CA ALA A 97 -3.16 23.38 19.02
C ALA A 97 -2.41 22.64 17.89
N GLU A 98 -1.22 22.13 18.20
CA GLU A 98 -0.33 21.44 17.28
C GLU A 98 0.37 20.28 18.00
N PHE A 99 0.54 19.15 17.31
CA PHE A 99 1.31 18.02 17.80
C PHE A 99 2.14 17.38 16.68
N THR A 100 3.21 16.69 17.05
CA THR A 100 4.09 15.98 16.10
C THR A 100 3.85 14.48 16.20
N TRP A 101 3.55 13.81 15.09
CA TRP A 101 3.45 12.34 15.02
C TRP A 101 4.81 11.70 14.67
N PHE A 102 4.92 10.39 14.85
CA PHE A 102 6.16 9.63 14.66
C PHE A 102 6.81 9.85 13.28
N GLY A 103 6.08 9.78 12.17
CA GLY A 103 6.62 9.96 10.82
C GLY A 103 7.30 11.29 10.52
N GLY A 104 7.10 12.35 11.31
CA GLY A 104 7.80 13.64 11.17
C GLY A 104 7.45 14.49 9.94
N ASP A 105 6.72 13.95 8.97
CA ASP A 105 6.30 14.64 7.74
C ASP A 105 5.09 15.57 7.94
N GLY A 106 5.13 16.42 8.97
CA GLY A 106 4.09 17.39 9.26
C GLY A 106 3.83 17.62 10.75
N VAL A 107 3.13 18.71 11.03
CA VAL A 107 2.56 19.00 12.34
C VAL A 107 1.07 18.71 12.24
N GLY A 108 0.58 17.79 13.08
CA GLY A 108 -0.86 17.56 13.24
C GLY A 108 -1.48 18.77 13.88
N LYS A 109 -2.37 19.45 13.17
CA LYS A 109 -3.07 20.63 13.68
C LYS A 109 -4.41 20.21 14.24
N ILE A 110 -4.70 20.68 15.46
CA ILE A 110 -6.03 20.54 16.05
C ILE A 110 -6.82 21.80 15.74
N VAL A 111 -7.94 21.63 15.07
CA VAL A 111 -8.82 22.72 14.64
C VAL A 111 -10.19 22.59 15.27
N GLY A 112 -10.89 23.70 15.41
CA GLY A 112 -12.26 23.73 15.93
C GLY A 112 -13.28 23.17 14.95
N LYS A 113 -14.46 22.86 15.48
CA LYS A 113 -15.59 22.27 14.75
C LYS A 113 -16.04 23.04 13.51
N ASP A 114 -15.75 24.34 13.41
CA ASP A 114 -16.05 25.17 12.24
C ASP A 114 -15.52 24.55 10.93
N ARG A 115 -14.42 23.79 10.99
CA ARG A 115 -13.88 23.10 9.82
C ARG A 115 -14.77 21.97 9.29
N LEU A 116 -15.63 21.39 10.13
CA LEU A 116 -16.60 20.34 9.76
C LEU A 116 -17.85 20.87 9.07
N ALA A 117 -18.01 22.19 9.00
CA ALA A 117 -19.14 22.83 8.34
C ALA A 117 -19.29 22.38 6.88
N ALA A 118 -18.18 21.99 6.22
CA ALA A 118 -18.17 21.47 4.85
C ALA A 118 -17.54 20.07 4.72
N SER A 119 -17.68 19.23 5.74
CA SER A 119 -17.21 17.84 5.70
C SER A 119 -18.35 16.84 5.93
N TYR A 120 -18.13 15.60 5.49
CA TYR A 120 -19.02 14.47 5.76
C TYR A 120 -18.95 14.04 7.23
N PRO A 121 -20.05 13.52 7.81
CA PRO A 121 -20.04 12.96 9.16
C PRO A 121 -19.45 11.53 9.15
N ASN A 122 -19.37 10.89 7.99
CA ASN A 122 -18.68 9.62 7.81
C ASN A 122 -17.18 9.77 8.01
N GLY A 123 -16.55 8.71 8.49
CA GLY A 123 -15.10 8.63 8.57
C GLY A 123 -14.62 8.11 9.92
N PHE A 124 -13.44 8.57 10.30
CA PHE A 124 -12.75 8.10 11.49
C PHE A 124 -12.75 9.16 12.59
N TYR A 125 -13.19 8.74 13.78
CA TYR A 125 -13.21 9.52 14.99
C TYR A 125 -12.27 8.89 16.00
N LEU A 126 -11.44 9.72 16.62
CA LEU A 126 -10.48 9.33 17.65
C LEU A 126 -11.06 9.72 19.01
N VAL A 127 -10.89 8.84 19.99
CA VAL A 127 -11.36 9.05 21.37
C VAL A 127 -10.15 9.45 22.21
N THR A 128 -10.17 10.66 22.76
CA THR A 128 -9.07 11.24 23.57
C THR A 128 -9.41 11.36 25.06
N GLY A 129 -10.68 11.26 25.42
CA GLY A 129 -11.21 11.34 26.78
C GLY A 129 -11.47 9.98 27.43
N GLU A 130 -12.53 9.87 28.23
CA GLU A 130 -12.82 8.68 29.02
C GLU A 130 -13.40 7.52 28.19
N ASN A 131 -12.76 6.35 28.26
CA ASN A 131 -13.22 5.16 27.54
C ASN A 131 -14.32 4.36 28.25
N ALA A 132 -14.78 4.81 29.43
CA ALA A 132 -15.70 4.05 30.28
C ALA A 132 -17.08 3.86 29.65
N HIS A 133 -17.57 4.85 28.91
CA HIS A 133 -18.92 4.89 28.34
C HIS A 133 -18.98 4.67 26.82
N LEU A 134 -17.89 4.16 26.26
CA LEU A 134 -17.74 3.96 24.82
C LEU A 134 -18.70 2.88 24.28
N GLY A 135 -19.07 1.90 25.12
CA GLY A 135 -20.08 0.89 24.77
C GLY A 135 -21.48 1.49 24.66
N GLU A 136 -21.86 2.35 25.59
CA GLU A 136 -23.14 3.07 25.57
C GLU A 136 -23.23 4.02 24.36
N PHE A 137 -22.11 4.63 23.97
CA PHE A 137 -22.00 5.42 22.74
C PHE A 137 -22.25 4.61 21.48
N GLU A 138 -21.60 3.46 21.35
CA GLU A 138 -21.81 2.57 20.22
C GLU A 138 -23.26 2.09 20.13
N ASP A 139 -23.85 1.70 21.26
CA ASP A 139 -25.22 1.18 21.30
C ASP A 139 -26.23 2.27 20.94
N ALA A 140 -26.03 3.51 21.40
CA ALA A 140 -26.86 4.65 21.01
C ALA A 140 -26.83 4.88 19.49
N LEU A 141 -25.65 4.93 18.88
CA LEU A 141 -25.52 5.12 17.43
C LEU A 141 -26.06 3.94 16.62
N LYS A 142 -25.79 2.70 17.05
CA LYS A 142 -26.33 1.49 16.39
C LYS A 142 -27.86 1.44 16.47
N SER A 143 -28.46 1.89 17.57
CA SER A 143 -29.91 1.95 17.73
C SER A 143 -30.60 2.87 16.73
N THR A 144 -29.86 3.85 16.21
CA THR A 144 -30.30 4.79 15.16
C THR A 144 -29.88 4.38 13.75
N GLY A 145 -29.39 3.15 13.55
CA GLY A 145 -29.02 2.64 12.22
C GLY A 145 -27.63 3.07 11.73
N VAL A 146 -26.81 3.69 12.57
CA VAL A 146 -25.42 4.02 12.24
C VAL A 146 -24.56 2.76 12.31
N LYS A 147 -23.76 2.52 11.26
CA LYS A 147 -22.75 1.45 11.29
C LYS A 147 -21.53 1.95 12.06
N VAL A 148 -21.27 1.32 13.20
CA VAL A 148 -20.16 1.65 14.09
C VAL A 148 -19.16 0.50 14.12
N GLY A 149 -17.92 0.78 13.73
CA GLY A 149 -16.78 -0.12 13.89
C GLY A 149 -15.80 0.45 14.91
N ARG A 150 -15.54 -0.27 16.00
CA ARG A 150 -14.54 0.10 17.00
C ARG A 150 -13.23 -0.66 16.79
N ARG A 151 -12.11 0.05 16.92
CA ARG A 151 -10.80 -0.55 17.14
C ARG A 151 -10.14 0.10 18.35
N ASP A 152 -9.73 -0.72 19.29
CA ASP A 152 -8.94 -0.28 20.44
C ASP A 152 -7.45 -0.38 20.13
N VAL A 153 -6.65 0.37 20.89
CA VAL A 153 -5.19 0.32 20.85
C VAL A 153 -4.70 -1.12 21.04
N SER A 154 -4.14 -1.68 19.97
CA SER A 154 -3.50 -2.99 20.00
C SER A 154 -2.41 -3.08 18.94
N ILE A 155 -1.16 -3.22 19.41
CA ILE A 155 0.00 -3.42 18.53
C ILE A 155 -0.08 -4.78 17.81
N PHE A 156 -0.77 -5.76 18.42
CA PHE A 156 -0.84 -7.13 17.90
C PHE A 156 -1.96 -7.32 16.87
N ASP A 157 -3.10 -6.66 17.03
CA ASP A 157 -4.22 -6.77 16.06
C ASP A 157 -3.87 -6.05 14.75
N ASN A 158 -3.12 -4.96 14.83
CA ASN A 158 -2.51 -4.33 13.67
C ASN A 158 -1.49 -5.27 12.98
N LEU A 159 -0.79 -6.13 13.73
CA LEU A 159 0.16 -7.10 13.16
C LEU A 159 -0.56 -8.19 12.34
N GLU A 160 -1.76 -8.63 12.74
CA GLU A 160 -2.55 -9.60 11.98
C GLU A 160 -3.06 -9.01 10.66
N PHE A 161 -3.58 -7.80 10.69
CA PHE A 161 -3.98 -7.05 9.49
C PHE A 161 -2.79 -6.85 8.54
N VAL A 162 -1.65 -6.46 9.11
CA VAL A 162 -0.37 -6.30 8.41
C VAL A 162 0.10 -7.61 7.78
N VAL A 163 0.04 -8.76 8.45
CA VAL A 163 0.46 -10.05 7.85
C VAL A 163 -0.48 -10.51 6.73
N ARG A 164 -1.76 -10.10 6.77
CA ARG A 164 -2.78 -10.45 5.76
C ARG A 164 -2.65 -9.62 4.47
N GLU A 165 -2.04 -8.45 4.56
CA GLU A 165 -1.65 -7.60 3.44
C GLU A 165 -0.52 -8.22 2.60
N ARG A 166 -0.71 -8.28 1.27
CA ARG A 166 0.18 -9.02 0.35
C ARG A 166 1.63 -8.50 0.34
N GLY A 167 1.84 -7.21 0.60
CA GLY A 167 3.18 -6.59 0.65
C GLY A 167 4.00 -7.00 1.88
N PHE A 168 3.36 -7.13 3.03
CA PHE A 168 3.99 -7.46 4.31
C PHE A 168 4.30 -8.94 4.47
N ALA A 169 3.43 -9.82 3.95
CA ALA A 169 3.71 -11.26 3.89
C ALA A 169 5.05 -11.54 3.18
N ALA A 170 5.38 -10.79 2.12
CA ALA A 170 6.64 -10.93 1.40
C ALA A 170 7.86 -10.57 2.26
N ALA A 171 7.80 -9.51 3.06
CA ALA A 171 8.87 -9.08 3.97
C ALA A 171 9.13 -10.11 5.09
N VAL A 172 8.05 -10.71 5.62
CA VAL A 172 8.13 -11.78 6.62
C VAL A 172 8.77 -13.04 6.02
N LEU A 173 8.34 -13.46 4.82
CA LEU A 173 8.94 -14.59 4.09
C LEU A 173 10.43 -14.35 3.80
N ALA A 174 10.80 -13.11 3.44
CA ALA A 174 12.19 -12.71 3.22
C ALA A 174 13.05 -12.86 4.47
N SER A 175 12.50 -12.45 5.61
CA SER A 175 13.17 -12.59 6.91
C SER A 175 13.40 -14.06 7.26
N PHE A 176 12.39 -14.93 7.07
CA PHE A 176 12.53 -16.38 7.26
C PHE A 176 13.56 -17.01 6.33
N ALA A 177 13.58 -16.61 5.06
CA ALA A 177 14.58 -17.02 4.09
C ALA A 177 16.01 -16.66 4.54
N LEU A 178 16.22 -15.41 4.97
CA LEU A 178 17.52 -14.92 5.44
C LEU A 178 17.99 -15.65 6.71
N ILE A 179 17.06 -15.90 7.63
CA ILE A 179 17.29 -16.68 8.85
C ILE A 179 17.73 -18.11 8.54
N ALA A 180 17.01 -18.80 7.64
CA ALA A 180 17.32 -20.16 7.25
C ALA A 180 18.72 -20.25 6.62
N ALA A 181 19.08 -19.27 5.78
CA ALA A 181 20.41 -19.17 5.19
C ALA A 181 21.50 -18.93 6.26
N LEU A 182 21.23 -18.09 7.26
CA LEU A 182 22.17 -17.80 8.35
C LEU A 182 22.36 -19.01 9.28
N ALA A 183 21.28 -19.72 9.59
CA ALA A 183 21.32 -20.97 10.36
C ALA A 183 22.14 -22.03 9.63
N LEU A 184 21.89 -22.21 8.32
CA LEU A 184 22.68 -23.10 7.47
C LEU A 184 24.16 -22.72 7.48
N PHE A 185 24.48 -21.42 7.36
CA PHE A 185 25.86 -20.93 7.43
C PHE A 185 26.53 -21.32 8.74
N TRP A 186 25.87 -21.04 9.88
CA TRP A 186 26.40 -21.38 11.20
C TRP A 186 26.66 -22.88 11.37
N LEU A 187 25.70 -23.70 10.97
CA LEU A 187 25.82 -25.16 11.04
C LEU A 187 26.96 -25.67 10.14
N SER A 188 27.14 -25.08 8.95
CA SER A 188 28.23 -25.45 8.04
C SER A 188 29.62 -25.21 8.65
N LEU A 189 29.78 -24.12 9.40
CA LEU A 189 31.03 -23.78 10.09
C LEU A 189 31.30 -24.72 11.27
N ARG A 190 30.25 -25.14 11.98
CA ARG A 190 30.34 -26.05 13.13
C ARG A 190 30.46 -27.53 12.73
N ALA A 191 30.16 -27.89 11.49
CA ALA A 191 30.05 -29.27 11.03
C ALA A 191 31.28 -30.13 11.37
N ARG A 192 32.51 -29.64 11.10
CA ARG A 192 33.76 -30.36 11.43
C ARG A 192 33.95 -30.52 12.94
N GLY A 193 33.75 -29.45 13.71
CA GLY A 193 33.85 -29.48 15.18
C GLY A 193 32.78 -30.35 15.84
N ARG A 194 31.61 -30.48 15.20
CA ARG A 194 30.53 -31.39 15.61
C ARG A 194 30.92 -32.84 15.38
N ALA A 195 31.42 -33.18 14.18
CA ALA A 195 31.90 -34.52 13.87
C ALA A 195 32.99 -35.00 14.84
N LEU A 196 33.94 -34.12 15.19
CA LEU A 196 35.00 -34.43 16.16
C LEU A 196 34.45 -34.65 17.59
N ARG A 197 33.50 -33.83 18.05
CA ARG A 197 32.86 -33.99 19.37
C ARG A 197 32.03 -35.28 19.47
N VAL A 198 31.34 -35.66 18.39
CA VAL A 198 30.61 -36.93 18.30
C VAL A 198 31.57 -38.11 18.35
N LEU A 199 32.68 -38.06 17.61
CA LEU A 199 33.74 -39.08 17.69
C LEU A 199 34.36 -39.18 19.09
N GLY A 200 34.49 -38.06 19.80
CA GLY A 200 34.98 -37.99 21.17
C GLY A 200 33.95 -38.40 22.24
N GLY A 201 32.78 -38.94 21.87
CA GLY A 201 31.78 -39.44 22.83
C GLY A 201 31.01 -38.36 23.60
N CYS A 202 31.00 -37.11 23.14
CA CYS A 202 30.24 -36.05 23.79
C CYS A 202 28.72 -36.27 23.65
N PRO A 203 27.91 -36.06 24.71
CA PRO A 203 26.45 -36.18 24.63
C PRO A 203 25.83 -35.26 23.56
N THR A 204 24.90 -35.80 22.78
CA THR A 204 24.14 -35.11 21.71
C THR A 204 23.54 -33.78 22.21
N VAL A 205 22.90 -33.80 23.39
CA VAL A 205 22.26 -32.62 23.99
C VAL A 205 23.28 -31.51 24.26
N ARG A 206 24.45 -31.85 24.79
CA ARG A 206 25.51 -30.87 25.08
C ARG A 206 26.03 -30.20 23.80
N ILE A 207 26.14 -30.97 22.71
CA ILE A 207 26.56 -30.46 21.40
C ILE A 207 25.50 -29.51 20.82
N GLN A 208 24.22 -29.90 20.88
CA GLN A 208 23.10 -29.09 20.41
C GLN A 208 22.99 -27.78 21.19
N VAL A 209 22.99 -27.84 22.53
CA VAL A 209 22.93 -26.64 23.39
C VAL A 209 24.09 -25.70 23.12
N GLN A 210 25.32 -26.19 22.97
CA GLN A 210 26.47 -25.32 22.66
C GLN A 210 26.41 -24.69 21.27
N ASP A 211 25.87 -25.40 20.28
CA ASP A 211 25.73 -24.89 18.93
C ASP A 211 24.56 -23.88 18.84
N LEU A 212 23.43 -24.13 19.52
CA LEU A 212 22.31 -23.20 19.62
C LEU A 212 22.64 -21.98 20.47
N ALA A 213 23.21 -22.14 21.67
CA ALA A 213 23.58 -21.02 22.54
C ALA A 213 24.63 -20.11 21.88
N GLY A 214 25.56 -20.69 21.12
CA GLY A 214 26.54 -19.91 20.35
C GLY A 214 25.90 -19.13 19.19
N PHE A 215 24.86 -19.67 18.55
CA PHE A 215 24.11 -18.98 17.49
C PHE A 215 23.18 -17.91 18.07
N GLY A 216 22.35 -18.29 19.03
CA GLY A 216 21.43 -17.42 19.75
C GLY A 216 22.15 -16.27 20.44
N GLY A 217 23.31 -16.51 21.06
CA GLY A 217 24.12 -15.45 21.65
C GLY A 217 24.61 -14.41 20.63
N LEU A 218 24.99 -14.83 19.42
CA LEU A 218 25.35 -13.88 18.35
C LEU A 218 24.13 -13.09 17.86
N LEU A 219 22.97 -13.75 17.73
CA LEU A 219 21.72 -13.09 17.36
C LEU A 219 21.30 -12.06 18.42
N LEU A 220 21.34 -12.42 19.71
CA LEU A 220 20.97 -11.52 20.82
C LEU A 220 21.90 -10.31 20.91
N VAL A 221 23.21 -10.49 20.71
CA VAL A 221 24.16 -9.37 20.70
C VAL A 221 23.86 -8.43 19.54
N SER A 222 23.62 -8.95 18.33
CA SER A 222 23.25 -8.13 17.18
C SER A 222 21.90 -7.43 17.38
N ALA A 223 20.89 -8.15 17.89
CA ALA A 223 19.55 -7.62 18.15
C ALA A 223 19.58 -6.50 19.20
N GLY A 224 20.29 -6.71 20.31
CA GLY A 224 20.44 -5.72 21.37
C GLY A 224 21.22 -4.48 20.91
N ALA A 225 22.30 -4.66 20.15
CA ALA A 225 23.06 -3.54 19.59
C ALA A 225 22.20 -2.68 18.64
N VAL A 226 21.42 -3.32 17.76
CA VAL A 226 20.51 -2.60 16.85
C VAL A 226 19.36 -1.96 17.62
N ALA A 227 18.76 -2.64 18.60
CA ALA A 227 17.67 -2.09 19.39
C ALA A 227 18.10 -0.84 20.17
N LEU A 228 19.29 -0.84 20.77
CA LEU A 228 19.84 0.33 21.47
C LEU A 228 20.12 1.49 20.50
N ALA A 229 20.76 1.21 19.36
CA ALA A 229 21.05 2.24 18.35
C ALA A 229 19.76 2.84 17.76
N ALA A 230 18.78 1.99 17.43
CA ALA A 230 17.51 2.42 16.87
C ALA A 230 16.63 3.16 17.89
N ALA A 231 16.59 2.70 19.15
CA ALA A 231 15.88 3.42 20.21
C ALA A 231 16.49 4.80 20.48
N GLY A 232 17.83 4.91 20.47
CA GLY A 232 18.52 6.18 20.57
C GLY A 232 18.21 7.11 19.39
N TYR A 233 18.19 6.57 18.17
CA TYR A 233 17.77 7.32 16.98
C TYR A 233 16.33 7.82 17.11
N VAL A 234 15.38 6.95 17.47
CA VAL A 234 13.97 7.32 17.67
C VAL A 234 13.82 8.37 18.76
N GLY A 235 14.46 8.19 19.91
CA GLY A 235 14.37 9.16 21.02
C GLY A 235 14.90 10.55 20.66
N VAL A 236 15.96 10.63 19.84
CA VAL A 236 16.57 11.90 19.43
C VAL A 236 15.82 12.58 18.29
N PHE A 237 15.38 11.83 17.28
CA PHE A 237 14.81 12.40 16.05
C PHE A 237 13.28 12.43 16.02
N HIS A 238 12.61 11.52 16.72
CA HIS A 238 11.15 11.39 16.71
C HIS A 238 10.51 11.69 18.08
N GLY A 239 11.27 11.52 19.18
CA GLY A 239 10.83 11.85 20.54
C GLY A 239 10.77 10.63 21.46
N TRP A 240 11.04 10.87 22.76
CA TRP A 240 11.14 9.80 23.75
C TRP A 240 9.82 9.09 24.06
N MET A 241 8.67 9.75 23.82
CA MET A 241 7.36 9.14 24.01
C MET A 241 7.13 7.92 23.10
N TYR A 242 7.65 7.96 21.86
CA TYR A 242 7.47 6.88 20.89
C TYR A 242 8.40 5.69 21.10
N VAL A 243 9.47 5.85 21.89
CA VAL A 243 10.48 4.80 22.11
C VAL A 243 9.86 3.54 22.72
N GLY A 244 8.88 3.68 23.62
CA GLY A 244 8.19 2.55 24.23
C GLY A 244 7.44 1.70 23.21
N THR A 245 6.63 2.35 22.37
CA THR A 245 5.83 1.69 21.32
C THR A 245 6.74 1.08 20.25
N PHE A 246 7.75 1.82 19.81
CA PHE A 246 8.76 1.34 18.87
C PHE A 246 9.50 0.10 19.40
N LEU A 247 9.96 0.13 20.65
CA LEU A 247 10.65 -1.01 21.26
C LEU A 247 9.73 -2.22 21.43
N LYS A 248 8.44 -2.03 21.77
CA LYS A 248 7.48 -3.14 21.83
C LYS A 248 7.35 -3.83 20.46
N ALA A 249 7.19 -3.05 19.38
CA ALA A 249 7.13 -3.59 18.03
C ALA A 249 8.44 -4.29 17.64
N LEU A 250 9.58 -3.63 17.84
CA LEU A 250 10.89 -4.17 17.48
C LEU A 250 11.24 -5.44 18.26
N VAL A 251 11.09 -5.43 19.58
CA VAL A 251 11.40 -6.60 20.43
C VAL A 251 10.49 -7.76 20.08
N SER A 252 9.20 -7.52 19.82
CA SER A 252 8.27 -8.58 19.41
C SER A 252 8.73 -9.24 18.10
N LEU A 253 9.07 -8.44 17.08
CA LEU A 253 9.62 -8.93 15.82
C LEU A 253 10.94 -9.68 16.03
N GLN A 254 11.86 -9.14 16.83
CA GLN A 254 13.15 -9.76 17.13
C GLN A 254 12.99 -11.11 17.84
N VAL A 255 12.11 -11.18 18.85
CA VAL A 255 11.84 -12.42 19.59
C VAL A 255 11.26 -13.47 18.66
N ALA A 256 10.26 -13.11 17.83
CA ALA A 256 9.68 -14.02 16.85
C ALA A 256 10.75 -14.55 15.86
N VAL A 257 11.56 -13.65 15.31
CA VAL A 257 12.65 -13.99 14.38
C VAL A 257 13.71 -14.88 15.05
N ILE A 258 14.13 -14.58 16.27
CA ILE A 258 15.11 -15.39 17.00
C ILE A 258 14.53 -16.77 17.32
N ALA A 259 13.28 -16.85 17.77
CA ALA A 259 12.61 -18.11 18.08
C ALA A 259 12.55 -19.03 16.85
N VAL A 260 12.10 -18.49 15.71
CA VAL A 260 12.07 -19.26 14.46
C VAL A 260 13.47 -19.60 13.96
N SER A 261 14.45 -18.72 14.16
CA SER A 261 15.86 -19.00 13.82
C SER A 261 16.41 -20.18 14.60
N LEU A 262 16.15 -20.23 15.90
CA LEU A 262 16.59 -21.32 16.76
C LEU A 262 15.88 -22.62 16.42
N LEU A 263 14.58 -22.57 16.10
CA LEU A 263 13.81 -23.72 15.64
C LEU A 263 14.36 -24.26 14.31
N ALA A 264 14.58 -23.40 13.32
CA ALA A 264 15.16 -23.79 12.03
C ALA A 264 16.56 -24.38 12.19
N ALA A 265 17.40 -23.77 13.02
CA ALA A 265 18.73 -24.28 13.33
C ALA A 265 18.66 -25.64 14.05
N LEU A 266 17.70 -25.85 14.93
CA LEU A 266 17.47 -27.12 15.63
C LEU A 266 17.04 -28.22 14.66
N VAL A 267 16.06 -27.96 13.80
CA VAL A 267 15.58 -28.90 12.77
C VAL A 267 16.71 -29.27 11.82
N MET A 268 17.43 -28.28 11.27
CA MET A 268 18.58 -28.53 10.38
C MET A 268 19.72 -29.25 11.11
N SER A 269 19.95 -28.95 12.39
CA SER A 269 20.97 -29.63 13.18
C SER A 269 20.62 -31.10 13.44
N ALA A 270 19.34 -31.41 13.64
CA ALA A 270 18.86 -32.78 13.79
C ALA A 270 18.93 -33.55 12.46
N SER A 271 18.51 -32.93 11.35
CA SER A 271 18.53 -33.58 10.03
C SER A 271 19.94 -33.79 9.48
N ALA A 272 20.90 -32.96 9.88
CA ALA A 272 22.28 -33.01 9.40
C ALA A 272 23.24 -33.77 10.34
N TRP A 273 22.72 -34.65 11.21
CA TRP A 273 23.53 -35.35 12.21
C TRP A 273 24.64 -36.22 11.58
N PRO A 274 25.88 -36.21 12.12
CA PRO A 274 26.95 -37.05 11.60
C PRO A 274 26.62 -38.55 11.73
N SER A 275 26.67 -39.30 10.63
CA SER A 275 26.46 -40.75 10.64
C SER A 275 27.78 -41.51 10.85
N ALA A 276 27.70 -42.71 11.45
CA ALA A 276 28.86 -43.60 11.60
C ALA A 276 29.53 -43.91 10.25
N THR A 277 28.74 -44.09 9.20
CA THR A 277 29.21 -44.33 7.82
C THR A 277 29.96 -43.14 7.23
N MET A 278 29.52 -41.90 7.51
CA MET A 278 30.19 -40.67 7.07
C MET A 278 31.59 -40.57 7.70
N LEU A 279 31.67 -40.85 9.01
CA LEU A 279 32.92 -40.79 9.78
C LEU A 279 33.89 -41.90 9.33
N ALA A 280 33.40 -43.12 9.16
CA ALA A 280 34.18 -44.27 8.69
C ALA A 280 34.77 -44.05 7.29
N THR A 281 34.01 -43.41 6.39
CA THR A 281 34.44 -43.15 5.00
C THR A 281 35.19 -41.82 4.81
N ARG A 282 35.53 -41.12 5.90
CA ARG A 282 36.24 -39.82 5.90
C ARG A 282 35.60 -38.80 4.94
N GLN A 283 34.27 -38.76 4.89
CA GLN A 283 33.55 -37.79 4.09
C GLN A 283 33.54 -36.41 4.78
N PRO A 284 33.55 -35.30 4.03
CA PRO A 284 33.47 -33.96 4.63
C PRO A 284 32.19 -33.80 5.45
N ALA A 285 32.31 -33.27 6.66
CA ALA A 285 31.18 -33.13 7.60
C ALA A 285 30.05 -32.24 7.06
N VAL A 286 30.33 -31.35 6.11
CA VAL A 286 29.34 -30.49 5.44
C VAL A 286 28.41 -31.27 4.49
N LYS A 287 28.70 -32.54 4.18
CA LYS A 287 27.90 -33.35 3.25
C LYS A 287 26.45 -33.50 3.69
N SER A 288 26.20 -33.61 5.00
CA SER A 288 24.84 -33.74 5.54
C SER A 288 23.99 -32.46 5.38
N LEU A 289 24.61 -31.31 5.15
CA LEU A 289 23.93 -30.02 4.95
C LEU A 289 23.63 -29.71 3.48
N ARG A 290 24.12 -30.54 2.55
CA ARG A 290 24.01 -30.27 1.11
C ARG A 290 22.56 -30.16 0.63
N SER A 291 21.68 -31.07 1.04
CA SER A 291 20.28 -31.06 0.61
C SER A 291 19.55 -29.83 1.14
N ALA A 292 19.77 -29.47 2.41
CA ALA A 292 19.21 -28.25 3.00
C ALA A 292 19.71 -27.00 2.26
N ALA A 293 20.99 -26.94 1.91
CA ALA A 293 21.57 -25.83 1.17
C ALA A 293 20.95 -25.65 -0.23
N ILE A 294 20.75 -26.75 -0.96
CA ILE A 294 20.12 -26.71 -2.29
C ILE A 294 18.65 -26.26 -2.17
N VAL A 295 17.90 -26.79 -1.20
CA VAL A 295 16.49 -26.43 -0.99
C VAL A 295 16.36 -24.95 -0.63
N ILE A 296 17.18 -24.45 0.31
CA ILE A 296 17.14 -23.03 0.71
C ILE A 296 17.56 -22.13 -0.46
N GLN A 297 18.60 -22.49 -1.22
CA GLN A 297 19.00 -21.73 -2.42
C GLN A 297 17.86 -21.69 -3.45
N ALA A 298 17.19 -22.82 -3.71
CA ALA A 298 16.10 -22.90 -4.68
C ALA A 298 14.86 -22.10 -4.23
N LEU A 299 14.47 -22.22 -2.95
CA LEU A 299 13.34 -21.47 -2.39
C LEU A 299 13.61 -19.97 -2.37
N THR A 300 14.81 -19.55 -1.94
CA THR A 300 15.17 -18.13 -1.93
C THR A 300 15.26 -17.54 -3.33
N PHE A 301 15.76 -18.30 -4.31
CA PHE A 301 15.73 -17.91 -5.72
C PHE A 301 14.31 -17.73 -6.23
N LEU A 302 13.44 -18.70 -5.97
CA LEU A 302 12.03 -18.65 -6.37
C LEU A 302 11.32 -17.46 -5.75
N LEU A 303 11.56 -17.16 -4.46
CA LEU A 303 11.01 -15.98 -3.80
C LEU A 303 11.51 -14.67 -4.42
N VAL A 304 12.81 -14.54 -4.74
CA VAL A 304 13.36 -13.35 -5.42
C VAL A 304 12.67 -13.13 -6.77
N VAL A 305 12.59 -14.19 -7.59
CA VAL A 305 12.03 -14.11 -8.95
C VAL A 305 10.51 -13.87 -8.90
N ALA A 306 9.81 -14.46 -7.94
CA ALA A 306 8.37 -14.25 -7.74
C ALA A 306 8.05 -12.85 -7.19
N ALA A 307 8.87 -12.30 -6.31
CA ALA A 307 8.67 -10.97 -5.72
C ALA A 307 9.04 -9.82 -6.67
N ALA A 308 9.89 -10.06 -7.67
CA ALA A 308 10.32 -9.04 -8.62
C ALA A 308 9.17 -8.40 -9.42
N GLY A 309 8.19 -9.22 -9.85
CA GLY A 309 7.03 -8.74 -10.58
C GLY A 309 6.13 -7.81 -9.75
N PRO A 310 5.63 -8.25 -8.58
CA PRO A 310 4.88 -7.40 -7.65
C PRO A 310 5.63 -6.14 -7.24
N ALA A 311 6.92 -6.22 -6.90
CA ALA A 311 7.72 -5.05 -6.53
C ALA A 311 7.82 -4.03 -7.69
N TRP A 312 7.98 -4.51 -8.93
CA TRP A 312 7.98 -3.65 -10.11
C TRP A 312 6.61 -3.03 -10.39
N SER A 313 5.54 -3.80 -10.21
CA SER A 313 4.17 -3.31 -10.32
C SER A 313 3.88 -2.24 -9.27
N ALA A 314 4.25 -2.46 -8.01
CA ALA A 314 4.14 -1.47 -6.94
C ALA A 314 5.00 -0.23 -7.19
N TYR A 315 6.22 -0.38 -7.73
CA TYR A 315 7.04 0.75 -8.13
C TYR A 315 6.36 1.59 -9.22
N LYS A 316 5.83 0.97 -10.28
CA LYS A 316 5.03 1.69 -11.29
C LYS A 316 3.76 2.31 -10.70
N HIS A 317 3.08 1.58 -9.82
CA HIS A 317 1.87 2.04 -9.16
C HIS A 317 2.17 3.23 -8.24
N SER A 318 3.35 3.32 -7.63
CA SER A 318 3.74 4.47 -6.81
C SER A 318 3.77 5.79 -7.58
N SER A 319 4.23 5.76 -8.84
CA SER A 319 4.16 6.92 -9.72
C SER A 319 2.72 7.27 -10.09
N ALA A 320 1.86 6.26 -10.27
CA ALA A 320 0.44 6.47 -10.52
C ALA A 320 -0.29 7.02 -9.29
N MET A 321 0.03 6.53 -8.09
CA MET A 321 -0.50 7.02 -6.81
C MET A 321 -0.07 8.46 -6.52
N ALA A 322 1.19 8.80 -6.83
CA ALA A 322 1.66 10.19 -6.73
C ALA A 322 0.92 11.10 -7.72
N ALA A 323 0.67 10.64 -8.95
CA ALA A 323 -0.12 11.37 -9.93
C ALA A 323 -1.59 11.51 -9.49
N GLU A 324 -2.18 10.47 -8.90
CA GLU A 324 -3.53 10.50 -8.35
C GLU A 324 -3.64 11.47 -7.18
N MET A 325 -2.71 11.43 -6.24
CA MET A 325 -2.63 12.39 -5.13
C MET A 325 -2.51 13.83 -5.64
N ALA A 326 -1.67 14.06 -6.66
CA ALA A 326 -1.54 15.38 -7.28
C ALA A 326 -2.85 15.87 -7.92
N GLN A 327 -3.63 14.97 -8.55
CA GLN A 327 -4.94 15.32 -9.10
C GLN A 327 -5.96 15.64 -8.00
N TRP A 328 -6.02 14.84 -6.94
CA TRP A 328 -6.90 15.14 -5.80
C TRP A 328 -6.57 16.49 -5.16
N LYS A 329 -5.28 16.86 -5.08
CA LYS A 329 -4.86 18.20 -4.64
C LYS A 329 -5.33 19.30 -5.59
N GLN A 330 -5.32 19.07 -6.90
CA GLN A 330 -5.86 20.03 -7.87
C GLN A 330 -7.38 20.21 -7.70
N LEU A 331 -8.08 19.17 -7.26
CA LEU A 331 -9.51 19.19 -6.95
C LEU A 331 -9.84 19.60 -5.50
N ALA A 332 -8.85 20.02 -4.70
CA ALA A 332 -9.06 20.34 -3.28
C ALA A 332 -10.04 21.52 -3.05
N ASP A 333 -10.14 22.44 -4.01
CA ASP A 333 -11.10 23.54 -3.99
C ASP A 333 -12.44 23.19 -4.66
N GLN A 334 -12.65 21.94 -5.06
CA GLN A 334 -13.93 21.50 -5.64
C GLN A 334 -14.86 20.96 -4.55
N ALA A 335 -16.14 21.26 -4.71
CA ALA A 335 -17.20 20.96 -3.79
C ALA A 335 -18.27 20.08 -4.44
N ALA A 336 -18.73 19.08 -3.71
CA ALA A 336 -19.92 18.30 -4.01
C ALA A 336 -21.10 18.79 -3.16
N ILE A 337 -22.31 18.54 -3.64
CA ILE A 337 -23.53 18.81 -2.89
C ILE A 337 -24.15 17.48 -2.49
N VAL A 338 -24.29 17.26 -1.19
CA VAL A 338 -24.87 16.07 -0.60
C VAL A 338 -26.32 16.35 -0.27
N PHE A 339 -27.19 15.44 -0.70
CA PHE A 339 -28.61 15.51 -0.44
C PHE A 339 -28.97 14.64 0.76
N ALA A 340 -29.55 15.25 1.78
CA ALA A 340 -30.21 14.57 2.89
C ALA A 340 -31.70 14.92 2.84
N THR A 341 -32.40 14.32 1.88
CA THR A 341 -33.83 14.59 1.61
C THR A 341 -34.51 13.30 1.17
N ASP A 342 -35.83 13.22 1.35
CA ASP A 342 -36.61 12.12 0.78
C ASP A 342 -36.92 12.36 -0.71
N VAL A 343 -37.43 11.31 -1.36
CA VAL A 343 -37.71 11.31 -2.81
C VAL A 343 -38.84 12.30 -3.16
N ASP A 344 -39.85 12.45 -2.30
CA ASP A 344 -41.01 13.31 -2.57
C ASP A 344 -40.65 14.81 -2.48
N GLU A 345 -39.76 15.17 -1.55
CA GLU A 345 -39.21 16.51 -1.43
C GLU A 345 -38.23 16.83 -2.56
N MET A 346 -37.48 15.83 -3.06
CA MET A 346 -36.53 16.01 -4.16
C MET A 346 -37.22 16.52 -5.43
N ASP A 347 -38.39 15.99 -5.79
CA ASP A 347 -39.17 16.44 -6.96
C ASP A 347 -39.46 17.95 -6.95
N HIS A 348 -39.59 18.55 -5.76
CA HIS A 348 -39.82 19.99 -5.60
C HIS A 348 -38.54 20.81 -5.73
N MET A 349 -37.39 20.19 -5.49
CA MET A 349 -36.07 20.81 -5.43
C MET A 349 -35.34 20.73 -6.77
N GLU A 350 -35.59 19.68 -7.55
CA GLU A 350 -35.01 19.45 -8.89
C GLU A 350 -35.02 20.71 -9.78
N PRO A 351 -36.14 21.44 -9.97
CA PRO A 351 -36.13 22.64 -10.82
C PRO A 351 -35.22 23.77 -10.32
N LEU A 352 -35.09 23.89 -8.99
CA LEU A 352 -34.21 24.89 -8.36
C LEU A 352 -32.74 24.49 -8.55
N ILE A 353 -32.44 23.20 -8.47
CA ILE A 353 -31.11 22.63 -8.74
C ILE A 353 -30.72 22.87 -10.20
N GLY A 354 -31.67 22.72 -11.14
CA GLY A 354 -31.45 23.06 -12.55
C GLY A 354 -31.02 24.52 -12.74
N GLU A 355 -31.79 25.47 -12.20
CA GLU A 355 -31.41 26.89 -12.29
C GLU A 355 -30.11 27.22 -11.53
N LEU A 356 -29.81 26.50 -10.44
CA LEU A 356 -28.52 26.60 -9.76
C LEU A 356 -27.35 26.18 -10.67
N VAL A 357 -27.48 25.05 -11.37
CA VAL A 357 -26.46 24.57 -12.33
C VAL A 357 -26.26 25.57 -13.46
N LYS A 358 -27.35 26.16 -13.95
CA LYS A 358 -27.30 27.18 -15.00
C LYS A 358 -26.54 28.44 -14.57
N ASP A 359 -26.80 28.94 -13.36
CA ASP A 359 -26.09 30.11 -12.82
C ASP A 359 -24.60 29.75 -12.60
N ALA A 360 -24.30 28.57 -12.03
CA ALA A 360 -22.93 28.08 -11.87
C ALA A 360 -22.17 27.92 -13.19
N GLU A 361 -22.84 27.42 -14.24
CA GLU A 361 -22.31 27.28 -15.60
C GLU A 361 -22.03 28.65 -16.22
N SER A 362 -22.92 29.63 -16.04
CA SER A 362 -22.70 30.99 -16.52
C SER A 362 -21.49 31.69 -15.86
N LEU A 363 -21.13 31.24 -14.66
CA LEU A 363 -19.98 31.71 -13.90
C LEU A 363 -18.70 30.91 -14.15
N ASP A 364 -18.76 29.86 -14.99
CA ASP A 364 -17.66 28.89 -15.21
C ASP A 364 -17.17 28.23 -13.90
N THR A 365 -18.12 27.88 -13.02
CA THR A 365 -17.85 27.31 -11.69
C THR A 365 -18.36 25.89 -11.50
N VAL A 366 -18.88 25.24 -12.55
CA VAL A 366 -19.39 23.86 -12.49
C VAL A 366 -18.63 22.95 -13.46
N ALA A 367 -18.24 21.77 -13.00
CA ALA A 367 -17.53 20.77 -13.79
C ALA A 367 -18.30 19.44 -13.79
N LEU A 368 -18.29 18.74 -14.92
CA LEU A 368 -18.93 17.43 -15.10
C LEU A 368 -17.88 16.38 -15.46
N SER A 369 -17.94 15.23 -14.78
CA SER A 369 -17.32 13.99 -15.24
C SER A 369 -18.19 12.80 -14.89
N TYR A 370 -18.69 12.11 -15.91
CA TYR A 370 -19.53 10.93 -15.76
C TYR A 370 -19.07 9.83 -16.72
N THR A 371 -18.50 8.76 -16.17
CA THR A 371 -17.84 7.71 -16.95
C THR A 371 -18.55 6.37 -16.89
N TYR A 372 -18.82 5.80 -18.06
CA TYR A 372 -19.22 4.41 -18.25
C TYR A 372 -18.00 3.56 -18.59
N THR A 373 -17.77 2.49 -17.82
CA THR A 373 -16.68 1.52 -18.07
C THR A 373 -17.23 0.22 -18.64
N GLN A 374 -16.39 -0.56 -19.32
CA GLN A 374 -16.76 -1.88 -19.84
C GLN A 374 -17.29 -2.83 -18.75
N GLU A 375 -16.86 -2.65 -17.49
CA GLU A 375 -17.27 -3.48 -16.34
C GLU A 375 -18.74 -3.27 -15.94
N MET A 376 -19.36 -2.16 -16.36
CA MET A 376 -20.77 -1.85 -16.05
C MET A 376 -21.79 -2.68 -16.85
N SER A 377 -21.32 -3.70 -17.60
CA SER A 377 -22.18 -4.63 -18.38
C SER A 377 -23.12 -3.92 -19.36
N MET A 378 -22.58 -2.97 -20.12
CA MET A 378 -23.35 -2.22 -21.12
C MET A 378 -23.56 -3.04 -22.42
N PRO A 379 -24.72 -2.94 -23.08
CA PRO A 379 -25.01 -3.65 -24.32
C PRO A 379 -24.38 -2.98 -25.57
N VAL A 380 -23.17 -2.44 -25.44
CA VAL A 380 -22.46 -1.69 -26.49
C VAL A 380 -21.00 -2.12 -26.55
N ASP A 381 -20.48 -2.33 -27.76
CA ASP A 381 -19.07 -2.59 -27.99
C ASP A 381 -18.27 -1.28 -27.96
N PHE A 382 -17.33 -1.17 -27.01
CA PHE A 382 -16.48 0.01 -26.84
C PHE A 382 -15.34 0.07 -27.87
N GLY A 383 -15.15 -0.96 -28.69
CA GLY A 383 -14.15 -0.99 -29.75
C GLY A 383 -12.73 -0.85 -29.20
N GLU A 384 -12.02 0.21 -29.60
CA GLU A 384 -10.66 0.51 -29.14
C GLU A 384 -10.60 1.23 -27.77
N TYR A 385 -11.74 1.67 -27.25
CA TYR A 385 -11.81 2.43 -26.00
C TYR A 385 -12.10 1.50 -24.81
N SER A 386 -11.54 1.81 -23.64
CA SER A 386 -11.86 1.11 -22.38
C SER A 386 -13.09 1.70 -21.67
N ALA A 387 -13.42 2.96 -21.97
CA ALA A 387 -14.51 3.71 -21.35
C ALA A 387 -14.99 4.87 -22.23
N ILE A 388 -16.18 5.39 -21.90
CA ILE A 388 -16.71 6.64 -22.43
C ILE A 388 -16.99 7.57 -21.24
N SER A 389 -16.47 8.78 -21.30
CA SER A 389 -16.69 9.80 -20.27
C SER A 389 -17.38 11.02 -20.88
N PHE A 390 -18.53 11.39 -20.32
CA PHE A 390 -19.17 12.68 -20.57
C PHE A 390 -18.53 13.71 -19.66
N VAL A 391 -18.03 14.79 -20.24
CA VAL A 391 -17.33 15.86 -19.53
C VAL A 391 -17.76 17.22 -20.06
N ASN A 392 -17.52 18.29 -19.31
CA ASN A 392 -17.56 19.65 -19.86
C ASN A 392 -16.15 20.25 -19.95
N GLN A 393 -16.02 21.41 -20.58
CA GLN A 393 -14.72 22.07 -20.74
C GLN A 393 -14.06 22.37 -19.39
N ARG A 394 -14.84 22.78 -18.39
CA ARG A 394 -14.34 23.08 -17.05
C ARG A 394 -13.65 21.89 -16.39
N TRP A 395 -14.20 20.68 -16.51
CA TRP A 395 -13.53 19.47 -16.01
C TRP A 395 -12.17 19.26 -16.68
N LEU A 396 -12.11 19.39 -18.00
CA LEU A 396 -10.85 19.26 -18.74
C LEU A 396 -9.82 20.28 -18.28
N ASP A 397 -10.22 21.53 -18.05
CA ASP A 397 -9.32 22.59 -17.60
C ASP A 397 -8.79 22.33 -16.18
N LEU A 398 -9.59 21.72 -15.30
CA LEU A 398 -9.17 21.33 -13.95
C LEU A 398 -8.11 20.22 -13.99
N VAL A 399 -8.38 19.12 -14.69
CA VAL A 399 -7.54 17.91 -14.64
C VAL A 399 -6.34 17.93 -15.59
N THR A 400 -6.34 18.82 -16.59
CA THR A 400 -5.20 19.01 -17.51
C THR A 400 -4.24 20.10 -17.06
N LYS A 401 -4.50 20.73 -15.91
CA LYS A 401 -3.64 21.77 -15.34
C LYS A 401 -2.25 21.18 -14.98
N GLY A 402 -1.22 21.61 -15.71
CA GLY A 402 0.15 21.10 -15.57
C GLY A 402 0.44 19.82 -16.35
N ALA A 403 -0.50 19.32 -17.16
CA ALA A 403 -0.25 18.24 -18.11
C ALA A 403 0.52 18.72 -19.35
N PRO A 404 1.18 17.82 -20.12
CA PRO A 404 1.74 18.13 -21.43
C PRO A 404 0.67 18.70 -22.36
N GLN A 405 0.99 19.80 -23.07
CA GLN A 405 0.07 20.46 -24.00
C GLN A 405 0.41 20.09 -25.45
N PRO A 406 -0.57 19.68 -26.29
CA PRO A 406 -1.97 19.46 -25.95
C PRO A 406 -2.17 18.17 -25.12
N ALA A 407 -3.05 18.20 -24.11
CA ALA A 407 -3.35 17.01 -23.28
C ALA A 407 -4.38 16.07 -23.92
N VAL A 408 -5.21 16.62 -24.81
CA VAL A 408 -6.27 15.92 -25.56
C VAL A 408 -6.22 16.29 -27.03
N THR A 409 -6.70 15.38 -27.88
CA THR A 409 -6.78 15.58 -29.33
C THR A 409 -8.19 15.30 -29.83
N SER A 410 -8.63 16.05 -30.83
CA SER A 410 -9.95 15.87 -31.43
C SER A 410 -10.01 14.62 -32.29
N ILE A 411 -11.11 13.88 -32.14
CA ILE A 411 -11.45 12.70 -32.92
C ILE A 411 -12.52 13.09 -33.95
N PRO A 412 -12.30 12.79 -35.24
CA PRO A 412 -13.34 12.96 -36.25
C PRO A 412 -14.55 12.06 -35.96
N TYR A 413 -15.76 12.63 -35.99
CA TYR A 413 -17.02 11.90 -35.70
C TYR A 413 -17.16 10.58 -36.48
N HIS A 414 -16.75 10.54 -37.75
CA HIS A 414 -16.84 9.37 -38.61
C HIS A 414 -15.87 8.22 -38.24
N SER A 415 -14.90 8.47 -37.37
CA SER A 415 -13.95 7.46 -36.89
C SER A 415 -14.42 6.75 -35.61
N ILE A 416 -15.50 7.23 -34.99
CA ILE A 416 -16.07 6.66 -33.78
C ILE A 416 -16.98 5.49 -34.20
N PRO A 417 -16.89 4.32 -33.54
CA PRO A 417 -17.79 3.19 -33.78
C PRO A 417 -19.27 3.60 -33.73
N GLU A 418 -20.06 3.20 -34.73
CA GLU A 418 -21.48 3.56 -34.82
C GLU A 418 -22.28 3.18 -33.56
N GLY A 419 -21.91 2.07 -32.91
CA GLY A 419 -22.51 1.65 -31.64
C GLY A 419 -22.32 2.66 -30.52
N LEU A 420 -21.12 3.26 -30.40
CA LEU A 420 -20.83 4.28 -29.38
C LEU A 420 -21.50 5.61 -29.72
N VAL A 421 -21.52 6.00 -30.99
CA VAL A 421 -22.24 7.20 -31.44
C VAL A 421 -23.74 7.09 -31.12
N ARG A 422 -24.33 5.91 -31.39
CA ARG A 422 -25.73 5.63 -31.05
C ARG A 422 -25.95 5.68 -29.54
N MET A 423 -25.06 5.08 -28.76
CA MET A 423 -25.12 5.13 -27.29
C MET A 423 -25.07 6.56 -26.76
N VAL A 424 -24.15 7.39 -27.24
CA VAL A 424 -24.03 8.80 -26.84
C VAL A 424 -25.32 9.56 -27.16
N ARG A 425 -25.92 9.31 -28.33
CA ARG A 425 -27.20 9.92 -28.72
C ARG A 425 -28.35 9.43 -27.84
N GLU A 426 -28.48 8.13 -27.63
CA GLU A 426 -29.55 7.53 -26.81
C GLU A 426 -29.46 8.02 -25.34
N GLU A 427 -28.26 8.07 -24.77
CA GLU A 427 -28.02 8.62 -23.43
C GLU A 427 -28.34 10.11 -23.37
N ALA A 428 -27.86 10.91 -24.33
CA ALA A 428 -28.14 12.34 -24.36
C ALA A 428 -29.65 12.62 -24.55
N GLU A 429 -30.36 11.82 -25.37
CA GLU A 429 -31.81 11.90 -25.52
C GLU A 429 -32.54 11.51 -24.24
N LEU A 430 -32.13 10.41 -23.59
CA LEU A 430 -32.75 9.91 -22.36
C LEU A 430 -32.63 10.91 -21.21
N LEU A 431 -31.46 11.53 -21.06
CA LEU A 431 -31.15 12.40 -19.94
C LEU A 431 -31.60 13.85 -20.18
N SER A 432 -32.09 14.18 -21.38
CA SER A 432 -32.45 15.55 -21.79
C SER A 432 -33.79 16.05 -21.23
N ARG A 433 -33.92 17.38 -21.08
CA ARG A 433 -35.14 18.08 -20.60
C ARG A 433 -36.25 18.08 -21.64
N LYS A 434 -35.87 18.14 -22.91
CA LYS A 434 -36.72 18.11 -24.09
C LYS A 434 -35.99 17.27 -25.12
N LYS A 435 -36.70 16.79 -26.14
CA LYS A 435 -36.08 16.08 -27.27
C LYS A 435 -34.81 16.82 -27.71
N LEU A 436 -33.67 16.14 -27.58
CA LEU A 436 -32.36 16.69 -27.89
C LEU A 436 -32.37 17.28 -29.31
N SER A 437 -31.97 18.55 -29.45
CA SER A 437 -31.89 19.17 -30.77
C SER A 437 -30.65 18.67 -31.50
N GLU A 438 -30.76 18.41 -32.80
CA GLU A 438 -29.59 18.06 -33.63
C GLU A 438 -28.53 19.17 -33.61
N GLU A 439 -28.94 20.42 -33.39
CA GLU A 439 -28.06 21.58 -33.24
C GLU A 439 -27.21 21.51 -31.97
N LEU A 440 -27.77 21.02 -30.85
CA LEU A 440 -27.04 20.85 -29.60
C LEU A 440 -26.11 19.63 -29.69
N LEU A 441 -26.59 18.52 -30.26
CA LEU A 441 -25.77 17.32 -30.46
C LEU A 441 -24.59 17.60 -31.40
N ALA A 442 -24.77 18.45 -32.43
CA ALA A 442 -23.70 18.85 -33.34
C ALA A 442 -22.59 19.68 -32.67
N GLN A 443 -22.85 20.25 -31.48
CA GLN A 443 -21.85 20.99 -30.71
C GLN A 443 -21.01 20.08 -29.81
N PHE A 444 -21.36 18.80 -29.67
CA PHE A 444 -20.59 17.86 -28.87
C PHE A 444 -19.22 17.65 -29.51
N GLN A 445 -18.18 17.70 -28.70
CA GLN A 445 -16.82 17.43 -29.17
C GLN A 445 -16.39 16.05 -28.72
N PHE A 446 -15.75 15.32 -29.61
CA PHE A 446 -15.19 14.01 -29.32
C PHE A 446 -13.69 14.14 -29.24
N LEU A 447 -13.13 13.84 -28.08
CA LEU A 447 -11.70 13.96 -27.80
C LEU A 447 -11.14 12.64 -27.27
N ARG A 448 -9.83 12.46 -27.40
CA ARG A 448 -9.06 11.41 -26.72
C ARG A 448 -7.82 11.99 -26.05
N PRO A 449 -7.32 11.36 -24.98
CA PRO A 449 -6.01 11.71 -24.40
C PRO A 449 -4.89 11.58 -25.44
N VAL A 450 -3.83 12.38 -25.31
CA VAL A 450 -2.60 12.16 -26.09
C VAL A 450 -1.81 10.97 -25.59
N ASP A 451 -1.04 10.34 -26.48
CA ASP A 451 -0.19 9.21 -26.12
C ASP A 451 0.74 9.54 -24.93
N GLY A 452 0.66 8.71 -23.89
CA GLY A 452 1.45 8.88 -22.65
C GLY A 452 0.80 9.75 -21.59
N PHE A 453 -0.37 10.34 -21.84
CA PHE A 453 -1.19 11.01 -20.83
C PHE A 453 -2.38 10.14 -20.44
N ARG A 454 -2.55 9.89 -19.14
CA ARG A 454 -3.72 9.18 -18.59
C ARG A 454 -4.70 10.20 -18.05
N MET A 455 -5.86 10.32 -18.69
CA MET A 455 -6.89 11.26 -18.33
C MET A 455 -7.61 10.84 -17.04
N PRO A 456 -7.68 11.72 -16.02
CA PRO A 456 -8.50 11.50 -14.84
C PRO A 456 -10.00 11.70 -15.15
N VAL A 457 -10.82 10.68 -14.88
CA VAL A 457 -12.27 10.72 -15.08
C VAL A 457 -13.00 10.12 -13.88
N ALA A 458 -14.14 10.69 -13.50
CA ALA A 458 -14.93 10.22 -12.37
C ALA A 458 -15.92 9.12 -12.81
N GLN A 459 -16.07 8.08 -11.99
CA GLN A 459 -17.00 6.98 -12.28
C GLN A 459 -18.46 7.44 -12.21
N GLY A 460 -19.29 7.07 -13.19
CA GLY A 460 -20.72 7.37 -13.16
C GLY A 460 -21.42 6.73 -11.96
N GLY A 461 -22.16 7.54 -11.19
CA GLY A 461 -22.86 7.10 -9.97
C GLY A 461 -21.95 6.87 -8.75
N GLY A 462 -20.69 7.30 -8.82
CA GLY A 462 -19.68 7.11 -7.76
C GLY A 462 -18.46 8.00 -7.97
N GLY A 463 -18.67 9.31 -8.09
CA GLY A 463 -17.66 10.32 -8.42
C GLY A 463 -16.58 10.55 -7.36
N GLU A 464 -16.68 9.89 -6.20
CA GLU A 464 -15.67 9.85 -5.13
C GLU A 464 -14.38 9.11 -5.55
N ARG A 465 -14.36 8.45 -6.71
CA ARG A 465 -13.18 7.77 -7.27
C ARG A 465 -12.86 8.25 -8.68
N LEU A 466 -11.57 8.52 -8.89
CA LEU A 466 -11.03 8.84 -10.21
C LEU A 466 -10.41 7.61 -10.85
N HIS A 467 -10.71 7.41 -12.13
CA HIS A 467 -10.03 6.46 -13.00
C HIS A 467 -9.06 7.21 -13.91
N PHE A 468 -7.87 6.65 -14.09
CA PHE A 468 -6.82 7.23 -14.93
C PHE A 468 -6.67 6.42 -16.21
N MET A 469 -7.19 6.91 -17.34
CA MET A 469 -7.32 6.11 -18.57
C MET A 469 -6.56 6.77 -19.73
N ASP A 470 -5.78 5.99 -20.47
CA ASP A 470 -5.10 6.42 -21.70
C ASP A 470 -5.96 6.20 -22.97
N ASP A 471 -6.98 5.35 -22.89
CA ASP A 471 -7.85 4.92 -23.99
C ASP A 471 -9.33 5.20 -23.71
N VAL A 472 -9.65 6.40 -23.22
CA VAL A 472 -11.03 6.87 -22.97
C VAL A 472 -11.55 7.77 -24.09
N LEU A 473 -12.79 7.54 -24.54
CA LEU A 473 -13.50 8.47 -25.42
C LEU A 473 -14.13 9.57 -24.57
N LEU A 474 -13.68 10.81 -24.74
CA LEU A 474 -14.22 11.97 -24.06
C LEU A 474 -15.30 12.62 -24.93
N VAL A 475 -16.52 12.70 -24.40
CA VAL A 475 -17.65 13.40 -25.02
C VAL A 475 -17.82 14.72 -24.29
N VAL A 476 -17.37 15.81 -24.90
CA VAL A 476 -17.46 17.16 -24.33
C VAL A 476 -18.84 17.73 -24.61
N VAL A 477 -19.62 17.88 -23.54
CA VAL A 477 -20.96 18.45 -23.53
C VAL A 477 -20.83 19.99 -23.47
N PRO A 478 -21.51 20.73 -24.35
CA PRO A 478 -21.35 22.19 -24.47
C PRO A 478 -22.02 22.97 -23.32
N SER A 479 -23.16 22.47 -22.81
CA SER A 479 -23.88 23.05 -21.67
C SER A 479 -24.57 21.93 -20.89
N LEU A 480 -24.36 21.88 -19.58
CA LEU A 480 -25.04 20.97 -18.66
C LEU A 480 -26.53 21.27 -18.61
N TYR A 481 -26.90 22.55 -18.43
CA TYR A 481 -28.30 22.95 -18.24
C TYR A 481 -29.15 22.69 -19.49
N ASP A 482 -28.61 22.96 -20.67
CA ASP A 482 -29.33 22.75 -21.93
C ASP A 482 -29.36 21.28 -22.36
N THR A 483 -28.36 20.48 -21.95
CA THR A 483 -28.25 19.06 -22.32
C THR A 483 -29.07 18.16 -21.41
N TYR A 484 -29.07 18.40 -20.10
CA TYR A 484 -29.65 17.50 -19.11
C TYR A 484 -30.91 18.06 -18.46
N ASN A 485 -31.86 17.19 -18.13
CA ASN A 485 -33.02 17.54 -17.33
C ASN A 485 -32.67 17.69 -15.84
N ASP A 486 -33.59 18.29 -15.08
CA ASP A 486 -33.37 18.61 -13.67
C ASP A 486 -33.09 17.36 -12.81
N SER A 487 -33.78 16.26 -13.10
CA SER A 487 -33.60 14.98 -12.39
C SER A 487 -32.24 14.34 -12.69
N SER A 488 -31.83 14.33 -13.96
CA SER A 488 -30.51 13.86 -14.39
C SER A 488 -29.39 14.68 -13.74
N LEU A 489 -29.52 16.01 -13.72
CA LEU A 489 -28.55 16.90 -13.05
C LEU A 489 -28.50 16.61 -11.55
N THR A 490 -29.65 16.47 -10.90
CA THR A 490 -29.74 16.15 -9.47
C THR A 490 -29.09 14.81 -9.15
N SER A 491 -29.35 13.78 -9.97
CA SER A 491 -28.71 12.47 -9.87
C SER A 491 -27.19 12.56 -10.02
N MET A 492 -26.69 13.27 -11.04
CA MET A 492 -25.25 13.45 -11.23
C MET A 492 -24.58 14.27 -10.13
N ILE A 493 -25.26 15.27 -9.56
CA ILE A 493 -24.76 16.01 -8.40
C ILE A 493 -24.70 15.08 -7.18
N SER A 494 -25.75 14.28 -6.94
CA SER A 494 -25.80 13.35 -5.79
C SER A 494 -24.71 12.28 -5.85
N GLY A 495 -24.34 11.86 -7.05
CA GLY A 495 -23.24 10.93 -7.30
C GLY A 495 -21.86 11.59 -7.32
N SER A 496 -21.74 12.89 -7.01
CA SER A 496 -20.49 13.67 -7.08
C SER A 496 -19.85 13.68 -8.48
N ASN A 497 -20.65 13.50 -9.54
CA ASN A 497 -20.22 13.60 -10.93
C ASN A 497 -20.30 15.04 -11.47
N VAL A 498 -21.16 15.86 -10.88
CA VAL A 498 -21.17 17.32 -11.06
C VAL A 498 -20.62 17.97 -9.81
N VAL A 499 -19.55 18.75 -9.97
CA VAL A 499 -18.85 19.43 -8.87
C VAL A 499 -18.78 20.93 -9.11
N PHE A 500 -18.72 21.70 -8.02
CA PHE A 500 -18.70 23.15 -8.03
C PHE A 500 -17.36 23.68 -7.53
N THR A 501 -16.90 24.81 -8.04
CA THR A 501 -15.65 25.44 -7.57
C THR A 501 -15.92 26.31 -6.34
N GLY A 502 -15.25 25.99 -5.24
CA GLY A 502 -15.25 26.74 -3.98
C GLY A 502 -16.46 26.45 -3.10
N VAL A 503 -16.22 25.97 -1.87
CA VAL A 503 -17.28 25.67 -0.89
C VAL A 503 -18.13 26.90 -0.56
N THR A 504 -17.50 28.02 -0.20
CA THR A 504 -18.23 29.25 0.19
C THR A 504 -19.06 29.79 -0.97
N ALA A 505 -18.51 29.78 -2.19
CA ALA A 505 -19.23 30.23 -3.38
C ALA A 505 -20.44 29.33 -3.67
N THR A 506 -20.27 28.01 -3.53
CA THR A 506 -21.35 27.04 -3.71
C THR A 506 -22.43 27.18 -2.63
N GLN A 507 -22.08 27.47 -1.38
CA GLN A 507 -23.04 27.76 -0.31
C GLN A 507 -23.86 29.02 -0.62
N GLN A 508 -23.21 30.11 -1.04
CA GLN A 508 -23.91 31.33 -1.47
C GLN A 508 -24.84 31.08 -2.66
N LEU A 509 -24.44 30.17 -3.55
CA LEU A 509 -25.28 29.77 -4.68
C LEU A 509 -26.53 29.02 -4.22
N LEU A 510 -26.41 28.09 -3.26
CA LEU A 510 -27.58 27.44 -2.63
C LEU A 510 -28.51 28.46 -1.97
N GLU A 511 -27.97 29.39 -1.18
CA GLU A 511 -28.75 30.47 -0.54
C GLU A 511 -29.50 31.33 -1.57
N ARG A 512 -28.82 31.73 -2.66
CA ARG A 512 -29.42 32.54 -3.74
C ARG A 512 -30.60 31.85 -4.40
N HIS A 513 -30.57 30.53 -4.51
CA HIS A 513 -31.63 29.72 -5.10
C HIS A 513 -32.66 29.23 -4.07
N GLY A 514 -32.54 29.64 -2.80
CA GLY A 514 -33.44 29.24 -1.71
C GLY A 514 -33.38 27.74 -1.41
N LEU A 515 -32.19 27.16 -1.57
CA LEU A 515 -31.86 25.76 -1.28
C LEU A 515 -31.05 25.62 0.03
N ASP A 516 -30.83 26.72 0.76
CA ASP A 516 -30.32 26.67 2.12
C ASP A 516 -31.38 26.11 3.09
N VAL A 517 -30.92 25.62 4.24
CA VAL A 517 -31.78 24.96 5.23
C VAL A 517 -32.95 25.84 5.64
N GLN A 518 -32.74 27.14 5.86
CA GLN A 518 -33.81 28.02 6.32
C GLN A 518 -34.87 28.21 5.22
N ALA A 519 -34.45 28.48 3.98
CA ALA A 519 -35.38 28.65 2.86
C ALA A 519 -36.17 27.37 2.53
N LEU A 520 -35.57 26.19 2.68
CA LEU A 520 -36.26 24.91 2.51
C LEU A 520 -37.32 24.70 3.60
N ARG A 521 -36.98 25.00 4.86
CA ARG A 521 -37.92 24.91 6.00
C ARG A 521 -39.08 25.88 5.84
N ASP A 522 -38.84 27.10 5.35
CA ASP A 522 -39.88 28.10 5.05
C ASP A 522 -40.86 27.61 3.97
N ARG A 523 -40.42 26.67 3.11
CA ARG A 523 -41.25 25.99 2.09
C ARG A 523 -41.92 24.71 2.60
N GLY A 524 -41.72 24.36 3.86
CA GLY A 524 -42.24 23.14 4.48
C GLY A 524 -41.47 21.87 4.11
N LEU A 525 -40.32 21.99 3.43
CA LEU A 525 -39.44 20.88 3.12
C LEU A 525 -38.52 20.61 4.31
N LYS A 526 -38.28 19.33 4.60
CA LYS A 526 -37.44 18.92 5.70
C LYS A 526 -36.02 18.53 5.30
N GLY A 527 -35.80 18.33 4.01
CA GLY A 527 -34.52 17.98 3.43
C GLY A 527 -33.48 19.08 3.57
N GLU A 528 -32.22 18.66 3.50
CA GLU A 528 -31.04 19.53 3.60
C GLU A 528 -30.08 19.25 2.45
N LEU A 529 -29.57 20.31 1.81
CA LEU A 529 -28.41 20.23 0.91
C LEU A 529 -27.19 20.73 1.67
N LYS A 530 -26.13 19.93 1.67
CA LYS A 530 -24.86 20.32 2.28
C LYS A 530 -23.74 20.32 1.26
N VAL A 531 -22.96 21.39 1.26
CA VAL A 531 -21.74 21.51 0.45
C VAL A 531 -20.58 20.88 1.18
N VAL A 532 -19.85 19.98 0.51
CA VAL A 532 -18.71 19.25 1.07
C VAL A 532 -17.55 19.19 0.08
N TYR A 533 -16.32 19.03 0.58
CA TYR A 533 -15.15 18.88 -0.29
C TYR A 533 -15.05 17.50 -0.93
N ILE A 534 -14.81 17.43 -2.25
CA ILE A 534 -14.68 16.14 -2.96
C ILE A 534 -13.34 15.44 -2.71
N ALA A 535 -12.27 16.20 -2.49
CA ALA A 535 -10.92 15.64 -2.35
C ALA A 535 -10.65 14.98 -0.98
N GLU A 536 -11.55 15.13 0.00
CA GLU A 536 -11.31 14.71 1.39
C GLU A 536 -11.05 13.20 1.50
N GLU A 537 -11.88 12.36 0.87
CA GLU A 537 -11.69 10.91 0.88
C GLU A 537 -10.56 10.45 -0.04
N GLY A 538 -10.40 11.07 -1.22
CA GLY A 538 -9.38 10.72 -2.20
C GLY A 538 -7.95 10.94 -1.70
N ILE A 539 -7.70 12.05 -1.00
CA ILE A 539 -6.38 12.34 -0.40
C ILE A 539 -6.03 11.32 0.69
N LEU A 540 -6.97 10.99 1.57
CA LEU A 540 -6.75 10.02 2.64
C LEU A 540 -6.45 8.62 2.10
N HIS A 541 -7.16 8.18 1.06
CA HIS A 541 -6.90 6.90 0.41
C HIS A 541 -5.52 6.85 -0.27
N ALA A 542 -5.11 7.91 -0.97
CA ALA A 542 -3.82 7.97 -1.65
C ALA A 542 -2.62 7.92 -0.66
N GLN A 543 -2.75 8.52 0.52
CA GLN A 543 -1.69 8.53 1.55
C GLN A 543 -1.34 7.12 2.08
N PHE A 544 -2.32 6.19 2.16
CA PHE A 544 -2.07 4.82 2.62
C PHE A 544 -1.34 3.97 1.57
N ALA A 545 -1.51 4.24 0.27
CA ALA A 545 -0.92 3.45 -0.80
C ALA A 545 0.62 3.60 -0.89
N ALA A 546 1.19 4.72 -0.45
CA ALA A 546 2.62 5.00 -0.50
C ALA A 546 3.48 4.04 0.36
N TYR A 547 2.94 3.55 1.49
CA TYR A 547 3.66 2.67 2.42
C TYR A 547 3.89 1.26 1.89
N VAL A 548 2.92 0.75 1.12
CA VAL A 548 2.98 -0.60 0.53
C VAL A 548 4.17 -0.72 -0.43
N VAL A 549 4.51 0.37 -1.13
CA VAL A 549 5.60 0.43 -2.10
C VAL A 549 6.97 0.32 -1.41
N TRP A 550 7.20 1.13 -0.37
CA TRP A 550 8.45 1.13 0.38
C TRP A 550 8.76 -0.25 0.95
N LEU A 551 7.75 -0.88 1.50
CA LEU A 551 7.87 -2.19 2.11
C LEU A 551 8.21 -3.30 1.10
N GLN A 552 7.58 -3.30 -0.07
CA GLN A 552 7.86 -4.30 -1.11
C GLN A 552 9.29 -4.16 -1.65
N ASN A 553 9.79 -2.93 -1.78
CA ASN A 553 11.18 -2.69 -2.19
C ASN A 553 12.18 -3.18 -1.13
N LEU A 554 11.95 -2.91 0.15
CA LEU A 554 12.79 -3.41 1.25
C LEU A 554 12.78 -4.94 1.33
N ALA A 555 11.61 -5.56 1.15
CA ALA A 555 11.48 -7.02 1.10
C ALA A 555 12.29 -7.65 -0.04
N LEU A 556 12.25 -7.05 -1.23
CA LEU A 556 13.03 -7.50 -2.38
C LEU A 556 14.53 -7.44 -2.10
N VAL A 557 15.01 -6.34 -1.50
CA VAL A 557 16.42 -6.20 -1.10
C VAL A 557 16.82 -7.29 -0.11
N ALA A 558 15.99 -7.57 0.90
CA ALA A 558 16.23 -8.64 1.86
C ALA A 558 16.32 -10.02 1.20
N LEU A 559 15.41 -10.33 0.27
CA LEU A 559 15.42 -11.58 -0.50
C LEU A 559 16.68 -11.74 -1.35
N VAL A 560 17.13 -10.65 -2.00
CA VAL A 560 18.36 -10.65 -2.81
C VAL A 560 19.59 -10.97 -1.95
N VAL A 561 19.68 -10.37 -0.75
CA VAL A 561 20.74 -10.68 0.21
C VAL A 561 20.65 -12.15 0.68
N ALA A 562 19.46 -12.61 1.05
CA ALA A 562 19.24 -13.99 1.50
C ALA A 562 19.65 -15.02 0.45
N PHE A 563 19.22 -14.81 -0.80
CA PHE A 563 19.58 -15.66 -1.93
C PHE A 563 21.09 -15.66 -2.18
N THR A 564 21.73 -14.49 -2.14
CA THR A 564 23.18 -14.37 -2.35
C THR A 564 23.97 -15.16 -1.29
N VAL A 565 23.55 -15.07 -0.03
CA VAL A 565 24.16 -15.85 1.06
C VAL A 565 23.90 -17.36 0.87
N ALA A 566 22.67 -17.76 0.56
CA ALA A 566 22.32 -19.16 0.33
C ALA A 566 23.12 -19.78 -0.84
N ALA A 567 23.22 -19.05 -1.97
CA ALA A 567 24.00 -19.46 -3.13
C ALA A 567 25.50 -19.59 -2.81
N ALA A 568 26.07 -18.64 -2.06
CA ALA A 568 27.46 -18.70 -1.63
C ALA A 568 27.76 -19.92 -0.74
N ILE A 569 26.86 -20.24 0.20
CA ILE A 569 27.01 -21.40 1.09
C ILE A 569 26.89 -22.71 0.32
N SER A 570 25.87 -22.82 -0.53
CA SER A 570 25.66 -24.01 -1.37
C SER A 570 26.85 -24.26 -2.30
N ALA A 571 27.38 -23.20 -2.91
CA ALA A 571 28.60 -23.24 -3.71
C ALA A 571 29.83 -23.67 -2.88
N LEU A 572 29.97 -23.16 -1.66
CA LEU A 572 31.06 -23.52 -0.75
C LEU A 572 31.01 -24.99 -0.32
N ILE A 573 29.83 -25.49 0.08
CA ILE A 573 29.62 -26.91 0.41
C ILE A 573 29.98 -27.77 -0.80
N THR A 574 29.51 -27.40 -1.99
CA THR A 574 29.79 -28.13 -3.23
C THR A 574 31.30 -28.13 -3.56
N ALA A 575 31.98 -26.99 -3.42
CA ALA A 575 33.42 -26.88 -3.63
C ALA A 575 34.22 -27.74 -2.63
N LEU A 576 33.84 -27.79 -1.36
CA LEU A 576 34.47 -28.64 -0.34
C LEU A 576 34.28 -30.13 -0.64
N LEU A 577 33.09 -30.53 -1.10
CA LEU A 577 32.82 -31.92 -1.47
C LEU A 577 33.61 -32.36 -2.72
N GLN A 578 33.85 -31.44 -3.65
CA GLN A 578 34.58 -31.71 -4.89
C GLN A 578 36.07 -31.37 -4.83
N ALA A 579 36.58 -30.85 -3.70
CA ALA A 579 37.96 -30.39 -3.56
C ALA A 579 39.01 -31.45 -3.97
N LYS A 580 38.75 -32.73 -3.66
CA LYS A 580 39.63 -33.87 -4.04
C LYS A 580 39.76 -34.06 -5.57
N ARG A 581 38.77 -33.63 -6.33
CA ARG A 581 38.73 -33.68 -7.80
C ARG A 581 39.23 -32.37 -8.42
N ASP A 582 38.72 -31.24 -7.91
CA ASP A 582 38.96 -29.93 -8.49
C ASP A 582 40.43 -29.49 -8.32
N PHE A 583 41.08 -29.88 -7.21
CA PHE A 583 42.47 -29.53 -6.93
C PHE A 583 43.46 -30.13 -7.94
N PRO A 584 43.50 -31.46 -8.20
CA PRO A 584 44.37 -32.03 -9.23
C PRO A 584 44.10 -31.48 -10.64
N LEU A 585 42.83 -31.29 -11.01
CA LEU A 585 42.47 -30.75 -12.33
C LEU A 585 42.98 -29.31 -12.54
N ARG A 586 42.96 -28.50 -11.47
CA ARG A 586 43.49 -27.14 -11.52
C ARG A 586 45.01 -27.11 -11.58
N VAL A 587 45.69 -27.97 -10.82
CA VAL A 587 47.15 -28.15 -10.88
C VAL A 587 47.59 -28.64 -12.26
N ALA A 588 46.79 -29.50 -12.90
CA ALA A 588 46.99 -29.97 -14.27
C ALA A 588 46.70 -28.91 -15.36
N GLY A 589 46.55 -27.63 -15.00
CA GLY A 589 46.41 -26.52 -15.94
C GLY A 589 45.01 -26.29 -16.51
N ARG A 590 43.98 -27.04 -16.08
CA ARG A 590 42.60 -26.76 -16.54
C ARG A 590 42.10 -25.42 -16.00
N SER A 591 41.37 -24.69 -16.86
CA SER A 591 40.72 -23.43 -16.49
C SER A 591 39.54 -23.68 -15.53
N TRP A 592 39.24 -22.69 -14.67
CA TRP A 592 38.09 -22.76 -13.78
C TRP A 592 36.78 -23.00 -14.55
N VAL A 593 36.60 -22.35 -15.70
CA VAL A 593 35.42 -22.53 -16.55
C VAL A 593 35.20 -24.02 -16.87
N ARG A 594 36.22 -24.75 -17.33
CA ARG A 594 36.09 -26.19 -17.65
C ARG A 594 35.85 -27.07 -16.42
N ILE A 595 36.41 -26.72 -15.26
CA ILE A 595 36.22 -27.49 -14.02
C ILE A 595 34.78 -27.31 -13.49
N LEU A 596 34.25 -26.09 -13.61
CA LEU A 596 32.95 -25.71 -13.04
C LEU A 596 31.78 -25.93 -14.00
N GLN A 597 32.02 -26.03 -15.31
CA GLN A 597 30.99 -26.06 -16.35
C GLN A 597 29.86 -27.05 -16.06
N SER A 598 30.19 -28.31 -15.74
CA SER A 598 29.19 -29.36 -15.54
C SER A 598 28.29 -29.11 -14.32
N ARG A 599 28.81 -28.48 -13.25
CA ARG A 599 28.01 -28.22 -12.05
C ARG A 599 27.18 -26.94 -12.18
N VAL A 600 27.79 -25.89 -12.73
CA VAL A 600 27.09 -24.62 -12.97
C VAL A 600 25.98 -24.83 -13.99
N ALA A 601 26.20 -25.58 -15.07
CA ALA A 601 25.15 -25.87 -16.05
C ALA A 601 23.92 -26.56 -15.45
N LYS A 602 24.10 -27.51 -14.51
CA LYS A 602 22.97 -28.18 -13.85
C LYS A 602 22.14 -27.22 -13.00
N GLU A 603 22.80 -26.35 -12.23
CA GLU A 603 22.12 -25.35 -11.42
C GLU A 603 21.47 -24.26 -12.27
N LEU A 604 22.09 -23.84 -13.38
CA LEU A 604 21.50 -22.90 -14.32
C LEU A 604 20.26 -23.48 -15.00
N LEU A 605 20.29 -24.75 -15.43
CA LEU A 605 19.11 -25.43 -16.00
C LEU A 605 17.97 -25.55 -14.99
N ALA A 606 18.27 -25.92 -13.74
CA ALA A 606 17.27 -25.95 -12.68
C ALA A 606 16.69 -24.55 -12.40
N GLY A 607 17.55 -23.52 -12.37
CA GLY A 607 17.14 -22.12 -12.23
C GLY A 607 16.22 -21.67 -13.36
N LEU A 608 16.57 -21.97 -14.62
CA LEU A 608 15.72 -21.68 -15.78
C LEU A 608 14.35 -22.38 -15.70
N GLY A 609 14.32 -23.62 -15.22
CA GLY A 609 13.07 -24.33 -14.95
C GLY A 609 12.18 -23.62 -13.92
N LEU A 610 12.77 -23.16 -12.80
CA LEU A 610 12.05 -22.39 -11.77
C LEU A 610 11.55 -21.04 -12.31
N VAL A 611 12.36 -20.35 -13.12
CA VAL A 611 11.95 -19.11 -13.79
C VAL A 611 10.75 -19.37 -14.71
N GLY A 612 10.78 -20.46 -15.49
CA GLY A 612 9.66 -20.86 -16.35
C GLY A 612 8.35 -21.04 -15.57
N VAL A 613 8.41 -21.67 -14.39
CA VAL A 613 7.23 -21.79 -13.51
C VAL A 613 6.73 -20.42 -13.07
N VAL A 614 7.61 -19.51 -12.62
CA VAL A 614 7.21 -18.18 -12.17
C VAL A 614 6.59 -17.37 -13.31
N VAL A 615 7.18 -17.40 -14.51
CA VAL A 615 6.68 -16.66 -15.69
C VAL A 615 5.24 -17.05 -16.04
N VAL A 616 4.85 -18.32 -15.88
CA VAL A 616 3.47 -18.79 -16.15
C VAL A 616 2.43 -18.13 -15.24
N PHE A 617 2.81 -17.75 -14.01
CA PHE A 617 1.90 -17.13 -13.04
C PHE A 617 2.04 -15.59 -12.96
N GLN A 618 2.90 -14.99 -13.78
CA GLN A 618 3.16 -13.55 -13.75
C GLN A 618 2.37 -12.82 -14.84
N ARG A 619 2.03 -11.56 -14.57
CA ARG A 619 1.37 -10.69 -15.55
C ARG A 619 2.33 -10.27 -16.67
N PRO A 620 1.85 -10.05 -17.90
CA PRO A 620 2.71 -9.74 -19.06
C PRO A 620 3.61 -8.51 -18.87
N ASP A 621 3.08 -7.47 -18.21
CA ASP A 621 3.74 -6.20 -17.91
C ASP A 621 4.87 -6.31 -16.88
N ALA A 622 4.89 -7.40 -16.10
CA ALA A 622 5.88 -7.67 -15.06
C ALA A 622 7.01 -8.61 -15.51
N ILE A 623 6.91 -9.23 -16.68
CA ILE A 623 7.88 -10.23 -17.18
C ILE A 623 9.30 -9.66 -17.27
N GLY A 624 9.45 -8.40 -17.68
CA GLY A 624 10.76 -7.74 -17.79
C GLY A 624 11.52 -7.73 -16.46
N ALA A 625 10.86 -7.36 -15.37
CA ALA A 625 11.47 -7.34 -14.03
C ALA A 625 11.84 -8.75 -13.55
N VAL A 626 10.98 -9.74 -13.82
CA VAL A 626 11.23 -11.16 -13.52
C VAL A 626 12.48 -11.67 -14.25
N LEU A 627 12.65 -11.31 -15.53
CA LEU A 627 13.83 -11.69 -16.32
C LEU A 627 15.12 -11.03 -15.82
N VAL A 628 15.06 -9.77 -15.38
CA VAL A 628 16.22 -9.08 -14.78
C VAL A 628 16.62 -9.76 -13.46
N ALA A 629 15.66 -10.06 -12.59
CA ALA A 629 15.91 -10.77 -11.33
C ALA A 629 16.46 -12.18 -11.57
N ALA A 630 15.95 -12.88 -12.58
CA ALA A 630 16.46 -14.18 -13.01
C ALA A 630 17.92 -14.09 -13.51
N ALA A 631 18.22 -13.12 -14.39
CA ALA A 631 19.56 -12.90 -14.91
C ALA A 631 20.57 -12.61 -13.78
N TYR A 632 20.18 -11.75 -12.83
CA TYR A 632 20.95 -11.49 -11.62
C TYR A 632 21.20 -12.79 -10.84
N GLY A 633 20.16 -13.58 -10.58
CA GLY A 633 20.31 -14.78 -9.77
C GLY A 633 21.20 -15.85 -10.42
N LEU A 634 21.08 -16.05 -11.73
CA LEU A 634 21.94 -16.96 -12.50
C LEU A 634 23.41 -16.51 -12.50
N LEU A 635 23.65 -15.19 -12.55
CA LEU A 635 24.99 -14.60 -12.45
C LEU A 635 25.57 -14.81 -11.04
N VAL A 636 24.80 -14.56 -9.99
CA VAL A 636 25.23 -14.74 -8.58
C VAL A 636 25.61 -16.19 -8.30
N VAL A 637 24.84 -17.17 -8.78
CA VAL A 637 25.17 -18.60 -8.64
C VAL A 637 26.51 -18.91 -9.31
N SER A 638 26.70 -18.44 -10.54
CA SER A 638 27.92 -18.67 -11.31
C SER A 638 29.16 -18.08 -10.63
N LEU A 639 29.06 -16.82 -10.16
CA LEU A 639 30.14 -16.16 -9.43
C LEU A 639 30.42 -16.85 -8.09
N SER A 640 29.37 -17.24 -7.35
CA SER A 640 29.51 -17.94 -6.07
C SER A 640 30.32 -19.24 -6.21
N HIS A 641 30.04 -20.03 -7.24
CA HIS A 641 30.81 -21.25 -7.56
C HIS A 641 32.26 -20.96 -7.91
N LEU A 642 32.55 -19.87 -8.63
CA LEU A 642 33.90 -19.46 -8.98
C LEU A 642 34.71 -19.04 -7.74
N PHE A 643 34.15 -18.17 -6.89
CA PHE A 643 34.80 -17.70 -5.68
C PHE A 643 35.01 -18.83 -4.67
N ALA A 644 34.01 -19.68 -4.46
CA ALA A 644 34.12 -20.84 -3.56
C ALA A 644 35.21 -21.82 -4.01
N ALA A 645 35.32 -22.09 -5.32
CA ALA A 645 36.34 -22.99 -5.85
C ALA A 645 37.76 -22.44 -5.67
N ARG A 646 37.96 -21.14 -5.95
CA ARG A 646 39.24 -20.44 -5.74
C ARG A 646 39.64 -20.46 -4.27
N TRP A 647 38.70 -20.12 -3.38
CA TRP A 647 38.95 -20.12 -1.95
C TRP A 647 39.32 -21.50 -1.40
N CYS A 648 38.62 -22.56 -1.83
CA CYS A 648 38.97 -23.94 -1.47
C CYS A 648 40.37 -24.32 -1.99
N PHE A 649 40.69 -23.98 -3.23
CA PHE A 649 42.00 -24.28 -3.83
C PHE A 649 43.14 -23.60 -3.06
N ASP A 650 43.02 -22.32 -2.75
CA ASP A 650 44.01 -21.57 -1.98
C ASP A 650 44.15 -22.13 -0.55
N SER A 651 43.04 -22.54 0.05
CA SER A 651 43.02 -23.07 1.40
C SER A 651 43.64 -24.46 1.50
N VAL A 652 43.40 -25.34 0.53
CA VAL A 652 44.09 -26.64 0.41
C VAL A 652 45.59 -26.44 0.15
N SER A 653 45.94 -25.49 -0.73
CA SER A 653 47.35 -25.15 -1.02
C SER A 653 48.11 -24.67 0.23
N ARG A 654 47.41 -23.95 1.12
CA ARG A 654 47.95 -23.45 2.40
C ARG A 654 47.77 -24.43 3.57
N ARG A 655 47.28 -25.65 3.34
CA ARG A 655 46.97 -26.68 4.37
C ARG A 655 46.04 -26.19 5.50
N ARG A 656 45.07 -25.32 5.16
CA ARG A 656 44.13 -24.72 6.12
C ARG A 656 42.81 -25.50 6.29
N ILE A 657 42.53 -26.46 5.41
CA ILE A 657 41.32 -27.30 5.42
C ILE A 657 41.77 -28.74 5.28
#